data_AF-A0A2G6I9R2-F1
#
_entry.id   AF-A0A2G6I9R2-F1
#
_cell.length_a   1.000
_cell.length_b   1.000
_cell.length_c   1.000
_cell.angle_alpha   90.00
_cell.angle_beta   90.00
_cell.angle_gamma   90.00
#
_symmetry.space_group_name_H-M   'P 1'
#
loop_
_entity.id
_entity.type
_entity.pdbx_description
1 polymer ?
#
loop_
_entity_poly.entity_id
_entity_poly.type
_entity_poly.pdbx_seq_one_letter_code
_entity_poly.pdbx_strand_id
1 'polypeptide(L)'
;MELFFLLLLIVIMAGALGSGYPVAFALPGSAIITITLAAGAGWLFAGSTDAYFHSGGPQQWLSAGVTNLRGVYWEVERDTLIAIPLFIFMGIMLQRSKIAEDLLVTMAQLFGPVPGGLGISVVFVGALLAATTGIVGATVVAMGLISLPAMLRNNYSTPLATGTIAASGTLGQIIPPSIVLIILADQLASAADQASTLRKLLYKDATGEISMPSLFDVAGTSAGEMFLGAFVPGMVLVGLYMAYILIYAILRPKAAPMVHFDGKYDLAFWRRVFVTLVPPLALIFLVLGSIIAGIATVNQAGAIGAAGALIMAGYRLPEKKTATLFAPAFLALAALAILAFALSAYEMNVKAIDTAADRTGIALGTVGTVLLLVSLFWSGIRVLKIKRTLQGVMLETAKTTSLVFIILLGAAMLTAAFRAFGGEELVRDFLVSLPGGFWTQFLIVMLVIFLLGFFLDFIEIAVVVVPIVAPILLADPSANITAVWLGVMIGLNMQTSFLTPPFGFALFYLRGVAPAIVRTVQIYKGVIPFILLQIAALVIVAGFPPLVNYLPNRVSFLSETSPPPRNPKLQICLEDYISEQLAAGPVVTDAIATAKALDLSVLPKDLAGGVEDGIAAAEQALAALDDLHKAKAAVAAAADGYRPQRVAVRAIEKQARSIQAEIDELSTRIDRMDEGASREWLAVRVERLKHERAGLEAGIPADWPEVHDAFTALIEAENKARNAFQRAADTAFETPAEVRAVLVSGTGFEALATPLAEIGQVFATGSGDEALEAIKALEALVGNVEGAGKVKKKLSKARRALKKGERDKALELHDEAMAEYAAQKAWRTEASALVPALDAYLDAIRPTLGARVQDRLSRDQALAMASCTAHHRDVSLNF
;
A
#
# COMPACT_ATOMS: atom_id res chain seq x y z
N MET A 1 37.45 13.85 -5.99
CA MET A 1 37.42 13.34 -7.38
C MET A 1 36.13 12.58 -7.68
N GLU A 2 35.50 11.92 -6.69
CA GLU A 2 34.17 11.30 -6.85
C GLU A 2 33.11 12.28 -7.38
N LEU A 3 33.00 13.48 -6.79
CA LEU A 3 32.07 14.52 -7.26
C LEU A 3 32.28 14.92 -8.73
N PHE A 4 33.51 14.81 -9.24
CA PHE A 4 33.78 15.07 -10.66
C PHE A 4 33.17 13.97 -11.54
N PHE A 5 33.33 12.70 -11.16
CA PHE A 5 32.70 11.60 -11.90
C PHE A 5 31.18 11.58 -11.74
N LEU A 6 30.66 11.96 -10.58
CA LEU A 6 29.22 12.18 -10.39
C LEU A 6 28.69 13.29 -11.31
N LEU A 7 29.40 14.43 -11.40
CA LEU A 7 29.04 15.50 -12.32
C LEU A 7 29.17 15.05 -13.78
N LEU A 8 30.21 14.29 -14.11
CA LEU A 8 30.40 13.71 -15.45
C LEU A 8 29.24 12.78 -15.82
N LEU A 9 28.78 11.93 -14.90
CA LEU A 9 27.60 11.08 -15.08
C LEU A 9 26.38 11.91 -15.46
N ILE A 10 26.09 12.95 -14.67
CA ILE A 10 24.95 13.84 -14.90
C ILE A 10 25.08 14.56 -16.24
N VAL A 11 26.27 15.07 -16.58
CA VAL A 11 26.52 15.78 -17.84
C VAL A 11 26.39 14.86 -19.05
N ILE A 12 26.94 13.65 -19.01
CA ILE A 12 26.81 12.66 -20.09
C ILE A 12 25.34 12.26 -20.25
N MET A 13 24.65 12.00 -19.14
CA MET A 13 23.23 11.65 -19.15
C MET A 13 22.39 12.80 -19.72
N ALA A 14 22.53 14.02 -19.20
CA ALA A 14 21.80 15.20 -19.65
C ALA A 14 22.12 15.55 -21.11
N GLY A 15 23.38 15.41 -21.53
CA GLY A 15 23.78 15.61 -22.92
C GLY A 15 23.18 14.59 -23.86
N ALA A 16 23.18 13.31 -23.49
CA ALA A 16 22.54 12.25 -24.27
C ALA A 16 21.03 12.48 -24.39
N LEU A 17 20.35 12.77 -23.28
CA LEU A 17 18.92 13.07 -23.27
C LEU A 17 18.58 14.34 -24.07
N GLY A 18 19.35 15.40 -23.89
CA GLY A 18 19.18 16.68 -24.61
C GLY A 18 19.43 16.57 -26.11
N SER A 19 20.24 15.60 -26.55
CA SER A 19 20.43 15.29 -27.97
C SER A 19 19.26 14.51 -28.60
N GLY A 20 18.27 14.11 -27.79
CA GLY A 20 17.17 13.25 -28.23
C GLY A 20 17.55 11.77 -28.33
N TYR A 21 18.67 11.37 -27.71
CA TYR A 21 19.08 9.96 -27.69
C TYR A 21 18.10 9.13 -26.85
N PRO A 22 17.75 7.89 -27.25
CA PRO A 22 16.77 7.11 -26.51
C PRO A 22 17.20 6.86 -25.07
N VAL A 23 16.33 7.21 -24.14
CA VAL A 23 16.54 7.09 -22.68
C VAL A 23 17.01 5.70 -22.28
N ALA A 24 16.38 4.68 -22.86
CA ALA A 24 16.70 3.27 -22.72
C ALA A 24 18.21 2.96 -22.79
N PHE A 25 18.95 3.72 -23.59
CA PHE A 25 20.40 3.59 -23.73
C PHE A 25 21.17 4.70 -23.02
N ALA A 26 20.59 5.90 -22.88
CA ALA A 26 21.22 7.03 -22.20
C ALA A 26 21.49 6.75 -20.71
N LEU A 27 20.53 6.16 -19.98
CA LEU A 27 20.68 5.87 -18.55
C LEU A 27 21.78 4.82 -18.27
N PRO A 28 21.73 3.59 -18.81
CA PRO A 28 22.78 2.61 -18.54
C PRO A 28 24.10 2.98 -19.21
N GLY A 29 24.05 3.61 -20.40
CA GLY A 29 25.24 4.02 -21.13
C GLY A 29 26.06 5.06 -20.36
N SER A 30 25.41 6.11 -19.84
CA SER A 30 26.09 7.13 -19.03
C SER A 30 26.69 6.53 -17.75
N ALA A 31 25.96 5.63 -17.09
CA ALA A 31 26.43 4.90 -15.90
C ALA A 31 27.69 4.06 -16.19
N ILE A 32 27.63 3.18 -17.21
CA ILE A 32 28.74 2.30 -17.58
C ILE A 32 29.97 3.09 -18.04
N ILE A 33 29.76 4.12 -18.87
CA ILE A 33 30.85 4.98 -19.35
C ILE A 33 31.54 5.65 -18.16
N THR A 34 30.76 6.23 -17.24
CA THR A 34 31.34 6.95 -16.10
C THR A 34 32.08 6.02 -15.14
N ILE A 35 31.51 4.85 -14.80
CA ILE A 35 32.19 3.85 -13.97
C ILE A 35 33.50 3.40 -14.62
N THR A 36 33.49 3.15 -15.93
CA THR A 36 34.67 2.68 -16.66
C THR A 36 35.75 3.76 -16.72
N LEU A 37 35.37 5.02 -16.95
CA LEU A 37 36.28 6.16 -16.93
C LEU A 37 36.85 6.41 -15.53
N ALA A 38 36.04 6.30 -14.48
CA ALA A 38 36.50 6.43 -13.09
C ALA A 38 37.51 5.32 -12.74
N ALA A 39 37.22 4.08 -13.10
CA ALA A 39 38.13 2.95 -12.89
C ALA A 39 39.45 3.11 -13.66
N GLY A 40 39.37 3.50 -14.94
CA GLY A 40 40.55 3.72 -15.78
C GLY A 40 41.42 4.89 -15.30
N ALA A 41 40.78 5.99 -14.89
CA ALA A 41 41.49 7.12 -14.31
C ALA A 41 42.09 6.76 -12.94
N GLY A 42 41.38 6.01 -12.10
CA GLY A 42 41.88 5.55 -10.81
C GLY A 42 43.13 4.68 -10.97
N TRP A 43 43.09 3.74 -11.92
CA TRP A 43 44.25 2.91 -12.26
C TRP A 43 45.43 3.74 -12.78
N LEU A 44 45.18 4.71 -13.68
CA LEU A 44 46.22 5.52 -14.31
C LEU A 44 46.88 6.54 -13.36
N PHE A 45 46.09 7.20 -12.52
CA PHE A 45 46.54 8.35 -11.72
C PHE A 45 46.71 8.05 -10.22
N ALA A 46 46.03 7.03 -9.70
CA ALA A 46 46.03 6.69 -8.27
C ALA A 46 46.52 5.26 -7.97
N GLY A 47 46.84 4.47 -9.00
CA GLY A 47 47.37 3.11 -8.85
C GLY A 47 46.35 2.07 -8.37
N SER A 48 45.07 2.43 -8.21
CA SER A 48 44.00 1.52 -7.83
C SER A 48 42.70 1.84 -8.58
N THR A 49 41.96 0.82 -8.99
CA THR A 49 40.69 0.97 -9.72
C THR A 49 39.59 1.57 -8.86
N ASP A 50 39.76 1.56 -7.54
CA ASP A 50 38.73 1.92 -6.56
C ASP A 50 38.90 3.36 -6.07
N ALA A 51 40.00 4.03 -6.44
CA ALA A 51 40.41 5.32 -5.89
C ALA A 51 39.40 6.47 -6.04
N TYR A 52 38.49 6.40 -7.01
CA TYR A 52 37.52 7.45 -7.33
C TYR A 52 36.06 7.04 -7.07
N PHE A 53 35.86 5.99 -6.28
CA PHE A 53 34.56 5.53 -5.82
C PHE A 53 34.39 5.90 -4.34
N HIS A 54 33.19 6.32 -3.97
CA HIS A 54 32.86 6.74 -2.60
C HIS A 54 32.86 5.54 -1.64
N SER A 55 32.34 4.40 -2.10
CA SER A 55 32.46 3.13 -1.40
C SER A 55 32.60 2.00 -2.42
N GLY A 56 33.28 0.92 -2.06
CA GLY A 56 33.47 -0.23 -2.96
C GLY A 56 34.29 0.05 -4.22
N GLY A 57 34.30 -0.91 -5.14
CA GLY A 57 35.03 -0.84 -6.41
C GLY A 57 34.13 -0.95 -7.66
N PRO A 58 34.67 -0.71 -8.86
CA PRO A 58 33.90 -0.71 -10.11
C PRO A 58 33.24 -2.06 -10.41
N GLN A 59 33.92 -3.17 -10.08
CA GLN A 59 33.35 -4.51 -10.24
C GLN A 59 32.13 -4.72 -9.33
N GLN A 60 32.19 -4.25 -8.09
CA GLN A 60 31.08 -4.37 -7.14
C GLN A 60 29.89 -3.56 -7.64
N TRP A 61 30.07 -2.32 -8.08
CA TRP A 61 28.94 -1.51 -8.56
C TRP A 61 28.36 -1.97 -9.90
N LEU A 62 29.18 -2.43 -10.84
CA LEU A 62 28.67 -3.06 -12.07
C LEU A 62 27.92 -4.35 -11.74
N SER A 63 28.46 -5.17 -10.84
CA SER A 63 27.80 -6.40 -10.38
C SER A 63 26.52 -6.09 -9.60
N ALA A 64 26.47 -5.03 -8.80
CA ALA A 64 25.30 -4.58 -8.05
C ALA A 64 24.22 -4.06 -9.00
N GLY A 65 24.59 -3.29 -10.02
CA GLY A 65 23.69 -2.92 -11.11
C GLY A 65 23.10 -4.15 -11.82
N VAL A 66 23.93 -5.14 -12.15
CA VAL A 66 23.49 -6.41 -12.77
C VAL A 66 22.66 -7.28 -11.80
N THR A 67 22.97 -7.29 -10.51
CA THR A 67 22.28 -8.08 -9.50
C THR A 67 20.93 -7.46 -9.18
N ASN A 68 20.84 -6.13 -9.06
CA ASN A 68 19.59 -5.41 -8.93
C ASN A 68 18.71 -5.63 -10.18
N LEU A 69 19.31 -5.56 -11.37
CA LEU A 69 18.65 -5.91 -12.63
C LEU A 69 18.11 -7.36 -12.58
N ARG A 70 18.92 -8.32 -12.14
CA ARG A 70 18.48 -9.71 -11.99
C ARG A 70 17.38 -9.84 -10.93
N GLY A 71 17.47 -9.13 -9.81
CA GLY A 71 16.46 -9.12 -8.75
C GLY A 71 15.12 -8.64 -9.29
N VAL A 72 15.10 -7.55 -10.06
CA VAL A 72 13.90 -7.03 -10.73
C VAL A 72 13.24 -8.11 -11.61
N TYR A 73 13.99 -8.88 -12.40
CA TYR A 73 13.43 -9.89 -13.31
C TYR A 73 13.19 -11.29 -12.70
N TRP A 74 13.94 -11.66 -11.67
CA TRP A 74 13.91 -13.00 -11.07
C TRP A 74 12.95 -13.09 -9.88
N GLU A 75 12.57 -11.96 -9.28
CA GLU A 75 11.41 -11.88 -8.40
C GLU A 75 10.13 -12.03 -9.24
N VAL A 76 9.76 -13.28 -9.51
CA VAL A 76 8.49 -13.66 -10.17
C VAL A 76 7.28 -13.10 -9.40
N GLU A 77 7.47 -12.72 -8.13
CA GLU A 77 6.49 -12.11 -7.24
C GLU A 77 6.25 -10.61 -7.49
N ARG A 78 7.07 -9.92 -8.31
CA ARG A 78 6.76 -8.53 -8.67
C ARG A 78 5.58 -8.47 -9.63
N ASP A 79 4.40 -8.26 -9.03
CA ASP A 79 3.12 -8.07 -9.73
C ASP A 79 3.20 -7.04 -10.87
N THR A 80 4.08 -6.05 -10.76
CA THR A 80 4.25 -4.95 -11.71
C THR A 80 4.72 -5.41 -13.10
N LEU A 81 5.63 -6.38 -13.18
CA LEU A 81 6.19 -6.86 -14.46
C LEU A 81 5.17 -7.63 -15.31
N ILE A 82 4.16 -8.23 -14.69
CA ILE A 82 3.08 -8.92 -15.39
C ILE A 82 1.90 -7.97 -15.62
N ALA A 83 1.60 -7.11 -14.64
CA ALA A 83 0.48 -6.17 -14.72
C ALA A 83 0.65 -5.15 -15.85
N ILE A 84 1.82 -4.52 -15.99
CA ILE A 84 2.05 -3.46 -16.99
C ILE A 84 1.71 -3.92 -18.42
N PRO A 85 2.26 -5.05 -18.93
CA PRO A 85 1.89 -5.56 -20.26
C PRO A 85 0.39 -5.83 -20.44
N LEU A 86 -0.27 -6.37 -19.42
CA LEU A 86 -1.71 -6.71 -19.48
C LEU A 86 -2.59 -5.46 -19.53
N PHE A 87 -2.25 -4.43 -18.75
CA PHE A 87 -2.94 -3.14 -18.78
C PHE A 87 -2.68 -2.37 -20.09
N ILE A 88 -1.43 -2.37 -20.58
CA ILE A 88 -1.10 -1.81 -21.90
C ILE A 88 -1.92 -2.51 -23.00
N PHE A 89 -1.97 -3.84 -22.97
CA PHE A 89 -2.75 -4.62 -23.92
C PHE A 89 -4.24 -4.26 -23.88
N MET A 90 -4.83 -4.21 -22.69
CA MET A 90 -6.23 -3.83 -22.49
C MET A 90 -6.50 -2.44 -23.08
N GLY A 91 -5.68 -1.45 -22.76
CA GLY A 91 -5.81 -0.09 -23.25
C GLY A 91 -5.75 0.03 -24.77
N ILE A 92 -4.71 -0.55 -25.37
CA ILE A 92 -4.54 -0.52 -26.83
C ILE A 92 -5.67 -1.28 -27.53
N MET A 93 -6.15 -2.39 -26.95
CA MET A 93 -7.29 -3.14 -27.48
C MET A 93 -8.58 -2.32 -27.48
N LEU A 94 -8.87 -1.59 -26.39
CA LEU A 94 -10.05 -0.72 -26.27
C LEU A 94 -9.95 0.48 -27.23
N GLN A 95 -8.76 1.04 -27.42
CA GLN A 95 -8.54 2.12 -28.38
C GLN A 95 -8.72 1.62 -29.83
N ARG A 96 -8.12 0.48 -30.18
CA ARG A 96 -8.18 -0.11 -31.54
C ARG A 96 -9.56 -0.65 -31.92
N SER A 97 -10.41 -0.94 -30.94
CA SER A 97 -11.79 -1.45 -31.15
C SER A 97 -12.84 -0.37 -31.40
N LYS A 98 -12.44 0.91 -31.54
CA LYS A 98 -13.32 2.07 -31.77
C LYS A 98 -14.32 2.37 -30.65
N ILE A 99 -14.18 1.72 -29.50
CA ILE A 99 -15.02 1.97 -28.33
C ILE A 99 -14.89 3.44 -27.88
N ALA A 100 -13.67 3.99 -27.93
CA ALA A 100 -13.38 5.39 -27.63
C ALA A 100 -14.18 6.38 -28.49
N GLU A 101 -14.28 6.10 -29.79
CA GLU A 101 -14.99 6.95 -30.76
C GLU A 101 -16.50 6.92 -30.49
N ASP A 102 -17.07 5.73 -30.32
CA ASP A 102 -18.50 5.52 -30.01
C ASP A 102 -18.88 6.20 -28.69
N LEU A 103 -18.04 6.06 -27.65
CA LEU A 103 -18.23 6.69 -26.34
C LEU A 103 -18.26 8.21 -26.48
N LEU A 104 -17.30 8.78 -27.22
CA LEU A 104 -17.22 10.22 -27.41
C LEU A 104 -18.46 10.79 -28.11
N VAL A 105 -18.87 10.17 -29.22
CA VAL A 105 -20.07 10.60 -29.96
C VAL A 105 -21.31 10.48 -29.09
N THR A 106 -21.44 9.38 -28.35
CA THR A 106 -22.62 9.13 -27.50
C THR A 106 -22.68 10.10 -26.31
N MET A 107 -21.55 10.37 -25.66
CA MET A 107 -21.48 11.33 -24.55
C MET A 107 -21.71 12.77 -25.05
N ALA A 108 -21.18 13.13 -26.21
CA ALA A 108 -21.43 14.42 -26.84
C ALA A 108 -22.93 14.65 -27.10
N GLN A 109 -23.68 13.61 -27.47
CA GLN A 109 -25.13 13.68 -27.65
C GLN A 109 -25.88 13.75 -26.31
N LEU A 110 -25.37 13.06 -25.29
CA LEU A 110 -25.95 13.04 -23.94
C LEU A 110 -25.82 14.41 -23.26
N PHE A 111 -24.63 15.01 -23.28
CA PHE A 111 -24.36 16.31 -22.67
C PHE A 111 -24.60 17.49 -23.63
N GLY A 112 -24.92 17.24 -24.90
CA GLY A 112 -25.13 18.27 -25.92
C GLY A 112 -26.01 19.47 -25.51
N PRO A 113 -27.15 19.26 -24.82
CA PRO A 113 -28.01 20.35 -24.35
C PRO A 113 -27.40 21.23 -23.26
N VAL A 114 -26.35 20.77 -22.59
CA VAL A 114 -25.69 21.52 -21.50
C VAL A 114 -24.67 22.50 -22.11
N PRO A 115 -24.61 23.76 -21.64
CA PRO A 115 -23.55 24.69 -22.02
C PRO A 115 -22.16 24.08 -21.79
N GLY A 116 -21.31 24.06 -22.81
CA GLY A 116 -19.99 23.39 -22.72
C GLY A 116 -20.03 21.86 -22.76
N GLY A 117 -21.19 21.25 -23.03
CA GLY A 117 -21.42 19.81 -22.94
C GLY A 117 -20.49 18.93 -23.76
N LEU A 118 -20.05 19.39 -24.93
CA LEU A 118 -19.05 18.67 -25.74
C LEU A 118 -17.68 18.66 -25.04
N GLY A 119 -17.28 19.76 -24.41
CA GLY A 119 -16.04 19.82 -23.62
C GLY A 119 -16.11 18.93 -22.38
N ILE A 120 -17.25 18.92 -21.69
CA ILE A 120 -17.51 18.01 -20.56
C ILE A 120 -17.41 16.55 -21.00
N SER A 121 -17.95 16.23 -22.18
CA SER A 121 -17.86 14.88 -22.77
C SER A 121 -16.41 14.47 -23.06
N VAL A 122 -15.56 15.40 -23.52
CA VAL A 122 -14.13 15.14 -23.74
C VAL A 122 -13.39 14.88 -22.42
N VAL A 123 -13.71 15.60 -21.35
CA VAL A 123 -13.12 15.32 -20.02
C VAL A 123 -13.57 13.97 -19.50
N PHE A 124 -14.87 13.67 -19.55
CA PHE A 124 -15.43 12.42 -19.04
C PHE A 124 -14.92 11.20 -19.82
N VAL A 125 -14.99 11.24 -21.15
CA VAL A 125 -14.51 10.15 -22.01
C VAL A 125 -13.00 10.03 -21.92
N GLY A 126 -12.28 11.15 -21.86
CA GLY A 126 -10.84 11.11 -21.69
C GLY A 126 -10.43 10.57 -20.33
N ALA A 127 -11.16 10.83 -19.23
CA ALA A 127 -10.95 10.18 -17.93
C ALA A 127 -11.18 8.66 -17.98
N LEU A 128 -12.23 8.22 -18.68
CA LEU A 128 -12.52 6.79 -18.87
C LEU A 128 -11.45 6.08 -19.74
N LEU A 129 -10.98 6.73 -20.79
CA LEU A 129 -9.92 6.20 -21.65
C LEU A 129 -8.55 6.26 -20.98
N ALA A 130 -8.30 7.31 -20.19
CA ALA A 130 -7.16 7.45 -19.31
C ALA A 130 -7.02 6.24 -18.38
N ALA A 131 -8.12 5.87 -17.71
CA ALA A 131 -8.20 4.71 -16.82
C ALA A 131 -7.84 3.39 -17.50
N THR A 132 -8.03 3.27 -18.82
CA THR A 132 -7.82 2.00 -19.52
C THR A 132 -6.47 1.91 -20.21
N THR A 133 -5.91 3.05 -20.63
CA THR A 133 -4.69 3.10 -21.45
C THR A 133 -3.45 3.41 -20.63
N GLY A 134 -3.54 4.28 -19.61
CA GLY A 134 -2.38 4.68 -18.79
C GLY A 134 -1.24 5.36 -19.56
N ILE A 135 -1.41 5.66 -20.86
CA ILE A 135 -0.37 6.22 -21.74
C ILE A 135 -0.86 7.58 -22.27
N VAL A 136 -0.34 8.66 -21.67
CA VAL A 136 -0.77 10.03 -21.98
C VAL A 136 -0.65 10.35 -23.47
N GLY A 137 0.46 10.01 -24.12
CA GLY A 137 0.69 10.37 -25.52
C GLY A 137 -0.33 9.74 -26.47
N ALA A 138 -0.60 8.45 -26.31
CA ALA A 138 -1.58 7.74 -27.13
C ALA A 138 -2.99 8.34 -26.97
N THR A 139 -3.39 8.66 -25.74
CA THR A 139 -4.71 9.23 -25.43
C THR A 139 -4.86 10.64 -25.96
N VAL A 140 -3.84 11.50 -25.80
CA VAL A 140 -3.85 12.87 -26.34
C VAL A 140 -3.93 12.85 -27.87
N VAL A 141 -3.15 11.99 -28.54
CA VAL A 141 -3.16 11.83 -30.00
C VAL A 141 -4.53 11.34 -30.48
N ALA A 142 -5.09 10.31 -29.85
CA ALA A 142 -6.39 9.76 -30.21
C ALA A 142 -7.51 10.78 -30.00
N MET A 143 -7.55 11.44 -28.85
CA MET A 143 -8.53 12.48 -28.55
C MET A 143 -8.33 13.72 -29.41
N GLY A 144 -7.10 14.07 -29.79
CA GLY A 144 -6.82 15.14 -30.74
C GLY A 144 -7.37 14.84 -32.14
N LEU A 145 -7.18 13.63 -32.65
CA LEU A 145 -7.69 13.23 -33.97
C LEU A 145 -9.22 13.15 -34.03
N ILE A 146 -9.86 12.75 -32.93
CA ILE A 146 -11.32 12.52 -32.88
C ILE A 146 -12.06 13.79 -32.42
N SER A 147 -11.67 14.35 -31.28
CA SER A 147 -12.42 15.38 -30.56
C SER A 147 -12.17 16.78 -31.10
N LEU A 148 -10.93 17.11 -31.48
CA LEU A 148 -10.58 18.46 -31.91
C LEU A 148 -11.37 18.89 -33.17
N PRO A 149 -11.47 18.07 -34.24
CA PRO A 149 -12.30 18.43 -35.39
C PRO A 149 -13.79 18.52 -35.05
N ALA A 150 -14.29 17.71 -34.12
CA ALA A 150 -15.67 17.78 -33.67
C ALA A 150 -15.97 19.08 -32.90
N MET A 151 -15.06 19.51 -32.02
CA MET A 151 -15.20 20.77 -31.26
C MET A 151 -15.12 21.99 -32.19
N LEU A 152 -14.17 22.01 -33.13
CA LEU A 152 -14.03 23.12 -34.07
C LEU A 152 -15.24 23.24 -35.02
N ARG A 153 -15.81 22.12 -35.49
CA ARG A 153 -17.05 22.13 -36.30
C ARG A 153 -18.26 22.70 -35.56
N ASN A 154 -18.28 22.56 -34.23
CA ASN A 154 -19.31 23.13 -33.37
C ASN A 154 -18.94 24.51 -32.83
N ASN A 155 -18.03 25.24 -33.48
CA ASN A 155 -17.64 26.60 -33.12
C ASN A 155 -17.09 26.76 -31.68
N TYR A 156 -16.48 25.73 -31.10
CA TYR A 156 -15.75 25.89 -29.85
C TYR A 156 -14.51 26.75 -30.06
N SER A 157 -14.21 27.60 -29.07
CA SER A 157 -12.97 28.37 -29.08
C SER A 157 -11.75 27.46 -29.10
N THR A 158 -10.82 27.73 -30.02
CA THR A 158 -9.61 26.91 -30.21
C THR A 158 -8.79 26.74 -28.93
N PRO A 159 -8.55 27.78 -28.10
CA PRO A 159 -7.83 27.61 -26.83
C PRO A 159 -8.55 26.67 -25.86
N LEU A 160 -9.87 26.80 -25.69
CA LEU A 160 -10.62 25.91 -24.80
C LEU A 160 -10.58 24.47 -25.30
N ALA A 161 -10.84 24.24 -26.60
CA ALA A 161 -10.86 22.91 -27.18
C ALA A 161 -9.50 22.20 -27.03
N THR A 162 -8.41 22.89 -27.36
CA THR A 162 -7.06 22.33 -27.26
C THR A 162 -6.61 22.13 -25.81
N GLY A 163 -6.93 23.07 -24.91
CA GLY A 163 -6.69 22.94 -23.48
C GLY A 163 -7.42 21.76 -22.86
N THR A 164 -8.72 21.61 -23.14
CA THR A 164 -9.54 20.49 -22.64
C THR A 164 -8.99 19.15 -23.10
N ILE A 165 -8.60 19.02 -24.38
CA ILE A 165 -8.07 17.76 -24.92
C ILE A 165 -6.71 17.42 -24.31
N ALA A 166 -5.79 18.38 -24.22
CA ALA A 166 -4.48 18.18 -23.62
C ALA A 166 -4.61 17.78 -22.15
N ALA A 167 -5.39 18.54 -21.36
CA ALA A 167 -5.60 18.28 -19.95
C ALA A 167 -6.26 16.91 -19.71
N SER A 168 -7.31 16.59 -20.47
CA SER A 168 -8.02 15.32 -20.37
C SER A 168 -7.11 14.12 -20.67
N GLY A 169 -6.21 14.23 -21.65
CA GLY A 169 -5.28 13.14 -21.97
C GLY A 169 -4.23 12.86 -20.89
N THR A 170 -3.91 13.84 -20.03
CA THR A 170 -2.99 13.63 -18.90
C THR A 170 -3.63 12.93 -17.70
N LEU A 171 -4.96 12.84 -17.64
CA LEU A 171 -5.67 12.15 -16.55
C LEU A 171 -5.26 10.66 -16.44
N GLY A 172 -4.69 10.07 -17.50
CA GLY A 172 -4.19 8.69 -17.51
C GLY A 172 -3.09 8.42 -16.49
N GLN A 173 -2.44 9.46 -15.98
CA GLN A 173 -1.41 9.33 -14.96
C GLN A 173 -1.97 9.11 -13.55
N ILE A 174 -3.19 9.57 -13.28
CA ILE A 174 -3.77 9.55 -11.93
C ILE A 174 -5.04 8.70 -11.82
N ILE A 175 -5.82 8.56 -12.89
CA ILE A 175 -7.08 7.79 -12.87
C ILE A 175 -6.76 6.29 -12.94
N PRO A 176 -7.12 5.48 -11.92
CA PRO A 176 -6.87 4.05 -11.93
C PRO A 176 -7.73 3.28 -12.93
N PRO A 177 -7.25 2.14 -13.47
CA PRO A 177 -5.88 1.59 -13.33
C PRO A 177 -4.84 2.38 -14.15
N SER A 178 -3.75 2.80 -13.50
CA SER A 178 -2.71 3.64 -14.13
C SER A 178 -1.34 2.98 -14.09
N ILE A 179 -0.64 2.94 -15.23
CA ILE A 179 0.73 2.42 -15.33
C ILE A 179 1.69 3.25 -14.48
N VAL A 180 1.49 4.58 -14.42
CA VAL A 180 2.30 5.48 -13.59
C VAL A 180 2.24 5.07 -12.13
N LEU A 181 1.03 4.85 -11.62
CA LEU A 181 0.81 4.43 -10.23
C LEU A 181 1.35 3.03 -9.93
N ILE A 182 1.29 2.10 -10.90
CA ILE A 182 1.91 0.77 -10.74
C ILE A 182 3.43 0.89 -10.54
N ILE A 183 4.10 1.71 -11.35
CA ILE A 183 5.54 1.91 -11.25
C ILE A 183 5.89 2.66 -9.96
N LEU A 184 5.16 3.73 -9.63
CA LEU A 184 5.37 4.48 -8.39
C LEU A 184 5.17 3.60 -7.15
N ALA A 185 4.20 2.68 -7.15
CA ALA A 185 3.99 1.75 -6.03
C ALA A 185 5.25 0.93 -5.73
N ASP A 186 5.85 0.35 -6.77
CA ASP A 186 7.05 -0.48 -6.65
C ASP A 186 8.27 0.34 -6.18
N GLN A 187 8.47 1.52 -6.76
CA GLN A 187 9.58 2.40 -6.38
C GLN A 187 9.43 2.96 -4.96
N LEU A 188 8.19 3.26 -4.55
CA LEU A 188 7.88 3.75 -3.21
C LEU A 188 7.90 2.64 -2.15
N ALA A 189 7.54 1.40 -2.51
CA ALA A 189 7.71 0.25 -1.61
C ALA A 189 9.19 0.08 -1.24
N SER A 190 10.07 0.05 -2.24
CA SER A 190 11.52 -0.02 -2.00
C SER A 190 12.05 1.21 -1.26
N ALA A 191 11.53 2.41 -1.56
CA ALA A 191 11.93 3.62 -0.85
C ALA A 191 11.45 3.64 0.61
N ALA A 192 10.28 3.08 0.91
CA ALA A 192 9.75 2.96 2.26
C ALA A 192 10.60 2.00 3.10
N ASP A 193 11.06 0.89 2.54
CA ASP A 193 11.97 -0.04 3.23
C ASP A 193 13.33 0.62 3.56
N GLN A 194 13.85 1.43 2.63
CA GLN A 194 15.06 2.23 2.86
C GLN A 194 14.82 3.29 3.94
N ALA A 195 13.69 3.99 3.90
CA ALA A 195 13.29 4.96 4.91
C ALA A 195 13.11 4.34 6.30
N SER A 196 12.53 3.13 6.38
CA SER A 196 12.44 2.32 7.60
C SER A 196 13.82 2.06 8.19
N THR A 197 14.77 1.68 7.35
CA THR A 197 16.16 1.46 7.75
C THR A 197 16.80 2.74 8.27
N LEU A 198 16.59 3.87 7.58
CA LEU A 198 17.06 5.19 8.03
C LEU A 198 16.45 5.58 9.39
N ARG A 199 15.16 5.32 9.61
CA ARG A 199 14.51 5.57 10.91
C ARG A 199 15.09 4.70 12.01
N LYS A 200 15.35 3.41 11.76
CA LYS A 200 15.99 2.52 12.75
C LYS A 200 17.36 3.05 13.19
N LEU A 201 18.15 3.58 12.24
CA LEU A 201 19.43 4.22 12.56
C LEU A 201 19.23 5.49 13.39
N LEU A 202 18.31 6.37 12.99
CA LEU A 202 18.00 7.59 13.74
C LEU A 202 17.51 7.30 15.16
N TYR A 203 16.64 6.30 15.32
CA TYR A 203 16.13 5.88 16.62
C TYR A 203 17.25 5.34 17.51
N LYS A 204 18.10 4.46 16.98
CA LYS A 204 19.27 3.94 17.70
C LYS A 204 20.21 5.06 18.14
N ASP A 205 20.44 6.04 17.29
CA ASP A 205 21.28 7.19 17.62
C ASP A 205 20.63 8.09 18.69
N ALA A 206 19.30 8.18 18.70
CA ALA A 206 18.55 9.03 19.61
C ALA A 206 18.41 8.46 21.02
N THR A 207 18.15 7.15 21.13
CA THR A 207 17.79 6.46 22.38
C THR A 207 18.87 5.49 22.87
N GLY A 208 19.83 5.13 22.01
CA GLY A 208 20.80 4.05 22.28
C GLY A 208 20.22 2.64 22.10
N GLU A 209 18.92 2.50 21.85
CA GLU A 209 18.27 1.20 21.68
C GLU A 209 18.45 0.64 20.26
N ILE A 210 18.80 -0.65 20.15
CA ILE A 210 19.05 -1.29 18.85
C ILE A 210 17.73 -1.60 18.11
N SER A 211 16.63 -1.81 18.82
CA SER A 211 15.34 -2.19 18.24
C SER A 211 14.33 -1.04 18.32
N MET A 212 13.93 -0.51 17.17
CA MET A 212 12.87 0.48 17.06
C MET A 212 11.48 -0.20 17.15
N PRO A 213 10.54 0.31 17.95
CA PRO A 213 9.14 -0.13 17.94
C PRO A 213 8.52 -0.07 16.54
N SER A 214 7.72 -1.08 16.18
CA SER A 214 7.07 -1.14 14.86
C SER A 214 6.05 -0.02 14.60
N LEU A 215 5.60 0.70 15.64
CA LEU A 215 4.80 1.92 15.53
C LEU A 215 5.48 3.01 14.71
N PHE A 216 6.81 3.16 14.83
CA PHE A 216 7.57 4.22 14.17
C PHE A 216 8.05 3.84 12.76
N ASP A 217 7.72 2.62 12.33
CA ASP A 217 8.15 2.06 11.07
C ASP A 217 7.40 2.67 9.87
N VAL A 218 8.10 2.86 8.76
CA VAL A 218 7.51 3.37 7.51
C VAL A 218 6.77 2.21 6.85
N ALA A 219 5.46 2.36 6.65
CA ALA A 219 4.69 1.36 5.91
C ALA A 219 5.04 1.43 4.41
N GLY A 220 5.41 0.28 3.83
CA GLY A 220 5.46 0.10 2.39
C GLY A 220 4.09 0.26 1.75
N THR A 221 4.04 0.18 0.42
CA THR A 221 2.78 0.29 -0.31
C THR A 221 2.67 -0.70 -1.46
N SER A 222 1.44 -0.95 -1.92
CA SER A 222 1.14 -1.78 -3.08
C SER A 222 0.48 -1.00 -4.21
N ALA A 223 0.47 -1.57 -5.42
CA ALA A 223 -0.20 -0.95 -6.56
C ALA A 223 -1.72 -0.81 -6.35
N GLY A 224 -2.36 -1.74 -5.62
CA GLY A 224 -3.77 -1.65 -5.26
C GLY A 224 -4.06 -0.48 -4.31
N GLU A 225 -3.20 -0.25 -3.32
CA GLU A 225 -3.29 0.91 -2.42
C GLU A 225 -3.05 2.23 -3.16
N MET A 226 -2.10 2.28 -4.11
CA MET A 226 -1.92 3.46 -4.97
C MET A 226 -3.19 3.78 -5.75
N PHE A 227 -3.84 2.76 -6.31
CA PHE A 227 -5.08 2.96 -7.05
C PHE A 227 -6.19 3.50 -6.15
N LEU A 228 -6.36 2.92 -4.97
CA LEU A 228 -7.33 3.40 -3.98
C LEU A 228 -7.03 4.85 -3.55
N GLY A 229 -5.76 5.16 -3.30
CA GLY A 229 -5.35 6.49 -2.84
C GLY A 229 -5.47 7.57 -3.92
N ALA A 230 -5.25 7.22 -5.19
CA ALA A 230 -5.36 8.14 -6.32
C ALA A 230 -6.80 8.34 -6.81
N PHE A 231 -7.71 7.41 -6.51
CA PHE A 231 -9.08 7.42 -7.04
C PHE A 231 -9.84 8.71 -6.66
N VAL A 232 -9.86 9.07 -5.38
CA VAL A 232 -10.58 10.26 -4.90
C VAL A 232 -9.95 11.56 -5.44
N PRO A 233 -8.63 11.80 -5.32
CA PRO A 233 -7.97 12.95 -5.95
C PRO A 233 -8.21 13.04 -7.47
N GLY A 234 -8.17 11.91 -8.17
CA GLY A 234 -8.46 11.84 -9.60
C GLY A 234 -9.88 12.28 -9.93
N MET A 235 -10.88 11.81 -9.17
CA MET A 235 -12.27 12.24 -9.33
C MET A 235 -12.48 13.72 -8.98
N VAL A 236 -11.78 14.23 -7.96
CA VAL A 236 -11.77 15.67 -7.64
C VAL A 236 -11.24 16.47 -8.83
N LEU A 237 -10.15 16.04 -9.46
CA LEU A 237 -9.58 16.72 -10.63
C LEU A 237 -10.53 16.71 -11.84
N VAL A 238 -11.16 15.56 -12.13
CA VAL A 238 -12.19 15.44 -13.18
C VAL A 238 -13.36 16.39 -12.90
N GLY A 239 -13.83 16.44 -11.65
CA GLY A 239 -14.88 17.35 -11.20
C GLY A 239 -14.50 18.81 -11.39
N LEU A 240 -13.28 19.20 -11.00
CA LEU A 240 -12.76 20.57 -11.18
C LEU A 240 -12.70 20.96 -12.66
N TYR A 241 -12.28 20.06 -13.55
CA TYR A 241 -12.24 20.32 -15.00
C TYR A 241 -13.65 20.49 -15.58
N MET A 242 -14.58 19.61 -15.22
CA MET A 242 -15.97 19.70 -15.68
C MET A 242 -16.65 20.98 -15.15
N ALA A 243 -16.44 21.32 -13.88
CA ALA A 243 -16.95 22.53 -13.27
C ALA A 243 -16.38 23.79 -13.94
N TYR A 244 -15.07 23.82 -14.20
CA TYR A 244 -14.45 24.92 -14.93
C TYR A 244 -15.04 25.11 -16.33
N ILE A 245 -15.19 24.03 -17.11
CA ILE A 245 -15.77 24.11 -18.46
C ILE A 245 -17.21 24.62 -18.41
N LEU A 246 -18.01 24.13 -17.45
CA LEU A 246 -19.39 24.55 -17.26
C LEU A 246 -19.47 26.05 -16.88
N ILE A 247 -18.70 26.48 -15.88
CA ILE A 247 -18.65 27.88 -15.44
C ILE A 247 -18.18 28.78 -16.58
N TYR A 248 -17.12 28.37 -17.30
CA TYR A 248 -16.61 29.12 -18.44
C TYR A 248 -17.63 29.22 -19.58
N ALA A 249 -18.39 28.15 -19.85
CA ALA A 249 -19.44 28.15 -20.87
C ALA A 249 -20.63 29.04 -20.49
N ILE A 250 -21.01 29.08 -19.21
CA ILE A 250 -22.07 29.97 -18.70
C ILE A 250 -21.64 31.43 -18.82
N LEU A 251 -20.40 31.76 -18.43
CA LEU A 251 -19.86 33.12 -18.49
C LEU A 251 -19.56 33.57 -19.93
N ARG A 252 -19.18 32.65 -20.82
CA ARG A 252 -18.86 32.92 -22.23
C ARG A 252 -19.56 31.93 -23.18
N PRO A 253 -20.88 32.07 -23.41
CA PRO A 253 -21.65 31.14 -24.25
C PRO A 253 -21.14 31.01 -25.68
N LYS A 254 -20.56 32.08 -26.24
CA LYS A 254 -19.98 32.08 -27.59
C LYS A 254 -18.72 31.22 -27.73
N ALA A 255 -18.00 30.99 -26.63
CA ALA A 255 -16.73 30.26 -26.65
C ALA A 255 -16.92 28.74 -26.52
N ALA A 256 -18.08 28.29 -26.05
CA ALA A 256 -18.45 26.90 -25.82
C ALA A 256 -19.97 26.72 -26.02
N PRO A 257 -20.47 26.81 -27.26
CA PRO A 257 -21.91 26.74 -27.53
C PRO A 257 -22.48 25.34 -27.23
N MET A 258 -23.80 25.30 -27.01
CA MET A 258 -24.57 24.06 -26.87
C MET A 258 -24.66 23.34 -28.22
N VAL A 259 -24.49 22.02 -28.21
CA VAL A 259 -24.56 21.18 -29.41
C VAL A 259 -25.89 20.44 -29.37
N HIS A 260 -26.83 20.84 -30.22
CA HIS A 260 -28.15 20.22 -30.26
C HIS A 260 -28.04 18.83 -30.90
N PHE A 261 -28.64 17.84 -30.26
CA PHE A 261 -28.83 16.53 -30.86
C PHE A 261 -30.04 16.60 -31.81
N ASP A 262 -29.84 16.32 -33.10
CA ASP A 262 -30.90 16.38 -34.11
C ASP A 262 -32.02 15.33 -33.90
N GLY A 263 -31.82 14.35 -33.01
CA GLY A 263 -32.79 13.29 -32.68
C GLY A 263 -33.63 13.57 -31.43
N LYS A 264 -34.55 12.64 -31.11
CA LYS A 264 -35.34 12.68 -29.86
C LYS A 264 -34.66 11.85 -28.77
N TYR A 265 -34.77 12.29 -27.52
CA TYR A 265 -34.35 11.52 -26.34
C TYR A 265 -35.34 10.39 -26.03
N ASP A 266 -35.43 9.41 -26.92
CA ASP A 266 -36.33 8.26 -26.83
C ASP A 266 -35.68 7.05 -26.11
N LEU A 267 -36.47 5.97 -25.92
CA LEU A 267 -35.95 4.73 -25.33
C LEU A 267 -34.81 4.12 -26.14
N ALA A 268 -34.78 4.34 -27.47
CA ALA A 268 -33.72 3.84 -28.34
C ALA A 268 -32.39 4.60 -28.13
N PHE A 269 -32.44 5.91 -27.89
CA PHE A 269 -31.30 6.72 -27.47
C PHE A 269 -30.73 6.22 -26.14
N TRP A 270 -31.57 6.08 -25.11
CA TRP A 270 -31.12 5.57 -23.81
C TRP A 270 -30.54 4.16 -23.89
N ARG A 271 -31.12 3.28 -24.72
CA ARG A 271 -30.56 1.94 -25.01
C ARG A 271 -29.18 2.05 -25.67
N ARG A 272 -28.97 2.97 -26.60
CA ARG A 272 -27.67 3.21 -27.24
C ARG A 272 -26.65 3.70 -26.21
N VAL A 273 -27.03 4.68 -25.39
CA VAL A 273 -26.19 5.20 -24.29
C VAL A 273 -25.78 4.06 -23.37
N PHE A 274 -26.73 3.25 -22.93
CA PHE A 274 -26.47 2.10 -22.06
C PHE A 274 -25.50 1.10 -22.70
N VAL A 275 -25.75 0.66 -23.93
CA VAL A 275 -24.91 -0.34 -24.62
C VAL A 275 -23.49 0.17 -24.93
N THR A 276 -23.33 1.48 -25.11
CA THR A 276 -22.01 2.09 -25.36
C THR A 276 -21.23 2.38 -24.09
N LEU A 277 -21.89 2.88 -23.04
CA LEU A 277 -21.24 3.33 -21.81
C LEU A 277 -21.02 2.20 -20.79
N VAL A 278 -22.01 1.32 -20.62
CA VAL A 278 -21.98 0.33 -19.53
C VAL A 278 -20.89 -0.72 -19.71
N PRO A 279 -20.65 -1.32 -20.89
CA PRO A 279 -19.63 -2.37 -20.98
C PRO A 279 -18.20 -1.90 -20.64
N PRO A 280 -17.69 -0.75 -21.13
CA PRO A 280 -16.38 -0.24 -20.72
C PRO A 280 -16.31 0.12 -19.23
N LEU A 281 -17.35 0.77 -18.70
CA LEU A 281 -17.42 1.07 -17.25
C LEU A 281 -17.46 -0.20 -16.42
N ALA A 282 -18.27 -1.17 -16.81
CA ALA A 282 -18.39 -2.45 -16.13
C ALA A 282 -17.04 -3.18 -16.13
N LEU A 283 -16.27 -3.14 -17.24
CA LEU A 283 -14.92 -3.69 -17.24
C LEU A 283 -14.01 -2.96 -16.25
N ILE A 284 -14.00 -1.62 -16.25
CA ILE A 284 -13.17 -0.83 -15.32
C ILE A 284 -13.56 -1.11 -13.87
N PHE A 285 -14.85 -1.10 -13.55
CA PHE A 285 -15.33 -1.41 -12.19
C PHE A 285 -15.12 -2.86 -11.80
N LEU A 286 -15.11 -3.79 -12.75
CA LEU A 286 -14.84 -5.20 -12.46
C LEU A 286 -13.34 -5.39 -12.17
N VAL A 287 -12.46 -4.75 -12.93
CA VAL A 287 -11.01 -4.77 -12.72
C VAL A 287 -10.62 -4.02 -11.46
N LEU A 288 -11.08 -2.78 -11.30
CA LEU A 288 -10.78 -1.99 -10.11
C LEU A 288 -11.47 -2.59 -8.89
N GLY A 289 -12.73 -3.01 -9.01
CA GLY A 289 -13.49 -3.62 -7.92
C GLY A 289 -12.89 -4.94 -7.43
N SER A 290 -12.28 -5.76 -8.31
CA SER A 290 -11.60 -6.97 -7.86
C SER A 290 -10.29 -6.67 -7.11
N ILE A 291 -9.58 -5.59 -7.48
CA ILE A 291 -8.42 -5.09 -6.72
C ILE A 291 -8.87 -4.53 -5.36
N ILE A 292 -9.90 -3.67 -5.37
CA ILE A 292 -10.43 -3.02 -4.17
C ILE A 292 -11.01 -4.03 -3.19
N ALA A 293 -11.74 -5.04 -3.66
CA ALA A 293 -12.31 -6.06 -2.80
C ALA A 293 -11.26 -7.09 -2.33
N GLY A 294 -10.00 -6.98 -2.76
CA GLY A 294 -8.96 -7.97 -2.45
C GLY A 294 -9.19 -9.35 -3.07
N ILE A 295 -10.11 -9.45 -4.04
CA ILE A 295 -10.43 -10.70 -4.75
C ILE A 295 -9.30 -11.07 -5.73
N ALA A 296 -8.70 -10.06 -6.35
CA ALA A 296 -7.65 -10.24 -7.34
C ALA A 296 -6.48 -9.30 -7.07
N THR A 297 -5.26 -9.81 -7.19
CA THR A 297 -4.04 -8.97 -7.24
C THR A 297 -3.99 -8.17 -8.55
N VAL A 298 -3.10 -7.18 -8.65
CA VAL A 298 -3.08 -6.24 -9.79
C VAL A 298 -2.78 -6.95 -11.13
N ASN A 299 -1.94 -7.98 -11.12
CA ASN A 299 -1.69 -8.82 -12.30
C ASN A 299 -2.92 -9.67 -12.70
N GLN A 300 -3.63 -10.27 -11.74
CA GLN A 300 -4.86 -11.03 -11.97
C GLN A 300 -5.97 -10.13 -12.51
N ALA A 301 -6.15 -8.96 -11.92
CA ALA A 301 -7.08 -7.94 -12.38
C ALA A 301 -6.73 -7.43 -13.80
N GLY A 302 -5.44 -7.26 -14.10
CA GLY A 302 -4.95 -6.97 -15.45
C GLY A 302 -5.32 -8.06 -16.46
N ALA A 303 -5.23 -9.33 -16.08
CA ALA A 303 -5.63 -10.46 -16.93
C ALA A 303 -7.13 -10.46 -17.21
N ILE A 304 -7.95 -10.18 -16.20
CA ILE A 304 -9.40 -10.01 -16.33
C ILE A 304 -9.72 -8.84 -17.28
N GLY A 305 -9.01 -7.72 -17.14
CA GLY A 305 -9.11 -6.55 -18.02
C GLY A 305 -8.77 -6.88 -19.47
N ALA A 306 -7.64 -7.53 -19.71
CA ALA A 306 -7.18 -7.97 -21.02
C ALA A 306 -8.19 -8.93 -21.69
N ALA A 307 -8.69 -9.92 -20.94
CA ALA A 307 -9.70 -10.86 -21.39
C ALA A 307 -11.02 -10.15 -21.77
N GLY A 308 -11.51 -9.25 -20.90
CA GLY A 308 -12.71 -8.47 -21.15
C GLY A 308 -12.59 -7.54 -22.35
N ALA A 309 -11.44 -6.86 -22.52
CA ALA A 309 -11.18 -6.01 -23.70
C ALA A 309 -11.14 -6.83 -25.00
N LEU A 310 -10.57 -8.04 -24.98
CA LEU A 310 -10.57 -8.93 -26.13
C LEU A 310 -11.99 -9.37 -26.53
N ILE A 311 -12.81 -9.75 -25.54
CA ILE A 311 -14.22 -10.09 -25.76
C ILE A 311 -14.98 -8.89 -26.33
N MET A 312 -14.76 -7.69 -25.78
CA MET A 312 -15.38 -6.46 -26.26
C MET A 312 -15.01 -6.13 -27.71
N ALA A 313 -13.73 -6.20 -28.05
CA ALA A 313 -13.26 -6.03 -29.41
C ALA A 313 -13.90 -7.06 -30.37
N GLY A 314 -14.11 -8.30 -29.91
CA GLY A 314 -14.70 -9.40 -30.68
C GLY A 314 -16.15 -9.15 -31.15
N TYR A 315 -16.94 -8.34 -30.43
CA TYR A 315 -18.31 -7.97 -30.83
C TYR A 315 -18.44 -6.53 -31.35
N ARG A 316 -17.45 -5.65 -31.12
CA ARG A 316 -17.47 -4.26 -31.60
C ARG A 316 -16.88 -4.07 -32.99
N LEU A 317 -15.81 -4.79 -33.33
CA LEU A 317 -15.12 -4.69 -34.62
C LEU A 317 -15.92 -5.16 -35.85
N PRO A 318 -16.82 -6.16 -35.78
CA PRO A 318 -17.57 -6.62 -36.95
C PRO A 318 -18.57 -5.57 -37.47
N GLU A 319 -18.48 -5.24 -38.77
CA GLU A 319 -19.36 -4.25 -39.43
C GLU A 319 -20.77 -4.79 -39.76
N LYS A 320 -20.94 -6.13 -39.84
CA LYS A 320 -22.23 -6.79 -40.12
C LYS A 320 -22.89 -7.31 -38.84
N LYS A 321 -24.17 -7.01 -38.65
CA LYS A 321 -25.03 -7.56 -37.57
C LYS A 321 -25.35 -9.04 -37.82
N THR A 322 -24.37 -9.91 -37.64
CA THR A 322 -24.58 -11.37 -37.66
C THR A 322 -25.25 -11.80 -36.35
N ALA A 323 -26.13 -12.80 -36.37
CA ALA A 323 -26.81 -13.30 -35.16
C ALA A 323 -25.82 -13.72 -34.04
N THR A 324 -24.59 -14.09 -34.40
CA THR A 324 -23.53 -14.50 -33.48
C THR A 324 -22.67 -13.34 -32.94
N LEU A 325 -23.03 -12.08 -33.19
CA LEU A 325 -22.22 -10.91 -32.82
C LEU A 325 -21.84 -10.92 -31.33
N PHE A 326 -22.83 -10.99 -30.45
CA PHE A 326 -22.66 -11.01 -29.00
C PHE A 326 -22.47 -12.42 -28.40
N ALA A 327 -22.45 -13.47 -29.22
CA ALA A 327 -22.37 -14.85 -28.75
C ALA A 327 -21.14 -15.11 -27.84
N PRO A 328 -19.92 -14.64 -28.14
CA PRO A 328 -18.79 -14.81 -27.23
C PRO A 328 -19.00 -14.12 -25.88
N ALA A 329 -19.56 -12.90 -25.88
CA ALA A 329 -19.83 -12.16 -24.65
C ALA A 329 -20.87 -12.86 -23.77
N PHE A 330 -21.98 -13.33 -24.34
CA PHE A 330 -22.98 -14.09 -23.59
C PHE A 330 -22.43 -15.42 -23.07
N LEU A 331 -21.59 -16.09 -23.87
CA LEU A 331 -20.94 -17.34 -23.48
C LEU A 331 -19.97 -17.12 -22.31
N ALA A 332 -19.21 -16.00 -22.31
CA ALA A 332 -18.37 -15.63 -21.17
C ALA A 332 -19.18 -15.30 -19.92
N LEU A 333 -20.29 -14.56 -20.04
CA LEU A 333 -21.16 -14.26 -18.90
C LEU A 333 -21.79 -15.53 -18.32
N ALA A 334 -22.24 -16.46 -19.17
CA ALA A 334 -22.76 -17.75 -18.72
C ALA A 334 -21.66 -18.59 -18.05
N ALA A 335 -20.46 -18.62 -18.61
CA ALA A 335 -19.30 -19.27 -18.01
C ALA A 335 -18.97 -18.71 -16.62
N LEU A 336 -18.92 -17.38 -16.48
CA LEU A 336 -18.68 -16.71 -15.20
C LEU A 336 -19.80 -16.99 -14.18
N ALA A 337 -21.06 -17.02 -14.61
CA ALA A 337 -22.17 -17.37 -13.73
C ALA A 337 -22.09 -18.82 -13.23
N ILE A 338 -21.70 -19.76 -14.11
CA ILE A 338 -21.48 -21.17 -13.73
C ILE A 338 -20.31 -21.27 -12.74
N LEU A 339 -19.19 -20.57 -12.99
CA LEU A 339 -18.03 -20.56 -12.10
C LEU A 339 -18.35 -19.94 -10.74
N ALA A 340 -19.05 -18.80 -10.72
CA ALA A 340 -19.46 -18.15 -9.49
C ALA A 340 -20.41 -19.04 -8.67
N PHE A 341 -21.38 -19.67 -9.34
CA PHE A 341 -22.26 -20.63 -8.68
C PHE A 341 -21.48 -21.81 -8.11
N ALA A 342 -20.58 -22.42 -8.91
CA ALA A 342 -19.77 -23.54 -8.48
C ALA A 342 -18.90 -23.21 -7.25
N LEU A 343 -18.24 -22.04 -7.25
CA LEU A 343 -17.42 -21.57 -6.13
C LEU A 343 -18.24 -21.20 -4.89
N SER A 344 -19.48 -20.75 -5.06
CA SER A 344 -20.37 -20.39 -3.94
C SER A 344 -21.06 -21.59 -3.31
N ALA A 345 -21.31 -22.64 -4.09
CA ALA A 345 -22.14 -23.78 -3.67
C ALA A 345 -21.32 -25.04 -3.32
N TYR A 346 -20.06 -25.13 -3.74
CA TYR A 346 -19.22 -26.31 -3.57
C TYR A 346 -17.78 -25.94 -3.17
N GLU A 347 -17.14 -26.78 -2.34
CA GLU A 347 -15.71 -26.67 -2.07
C GLU A 347 -14.91 -27.23 -3.25
N MET A 348 -14.27 -26.34 -4.01
CA MET A 348 -13.54 -26.71 -5.22
C MET A 348 -12.07 -27.02 -4.88
N ASN A 349 -11.79 -28.21 -4.37
CA ASN A 349 -10.42 -28.69 -4.17
C ASN A 349 -10.13 -29.96 -4.98
N VAL A 350 -9.35 -29.81 -6.07
CA VAL A 350 -8.99 -30.93 -6.96
C VAL A 350 -8.14 -31.99 -6.26
N LYS A 351 -7.42 -31.63 -5.19
CA LYS A 351 -6.56 -32.57 -4.44
C LYS A 351 -7.29 -33.30 -3.31
N ALA A 352 -8.44 -32.79 -2.87
CA ALA A 352 -9.21 -33.32 -1.74
C ALA A 352 -10.63 -33.68 -2.20
N ILE A 353 -10.73 -34.59 -3.18
CA ILE A 353 -12.02 -35.04 -3.72
C ILE A 353 -12.46 -36.28 -2.96
N ASP A 354 -13.37 -36.10 -2.00
CA ASP A 354 -13.88 -37.21 -1.19
C ASP A 354 -15.37 -37.48 -1.44
N THR A 355 -16.17 -36.44 -1.72
CA THR A 355 -17.63 -36.58 -1.85
C THR A 355 -18.13 -36.55 -3.30
N ALA A 356 -19.38 -37.00 -3.51
CA ALA A 356 -20.04 -36.85 -4.81
C ALA A 356 -20.34 -35.37 -5.14
N ALA A 357 -20.55 -34.53 -4.11
CA ALA A 357 -20.77 -33.10 -4.27
C ALA A 357 -19.52 -32.40 -4.80
N ASP A 358 -18.34 -32.74 -4.29
CA ASP A 358 -17.06 -32.17 -4.75
C ASP A 358 -16.82 -32.48 -6.23
N ARG A 359 -17.13 -33.72 -6.63
CA ARG A 359 -17.07 -34.14 -8.05
C ARG A 359 -18.01 -33.32 -8.93
N THR A 360 -19.23 -33.04 -8.47
CA THR A 360 -20.16 -32.19 -9.22
C THR A 360 -19.70 -30.74 -9.29
N GLY A 361 -19.18 -30.18 -8.20
CA GLY A 361 -18.63 -28.83 -8.16
C GLY A 361 -17.45 -28.66 -9.12
N ILE A 362 -16.51 -29.62 -9.11
CA ILE A 362 -15.36 -29.61 -10.02
C ILE A 362 -15.79 -29.80 -11.49
N ALA A 363 -16.79 -30.65 -11.77
CA ALA A 363 -17.31 -30.82 -13.12
C ALA A 363 -17.95 -29.53 -13.66
N LEU A 364 -18.79 -28.86 -12.84
CA LEU A 364 -19.37 -27.56 -13.17
C LEU A 364 -18.29 -26.49 -13.38
N GLY A 365 -17.29 -26.45 -12.49
CA GLY A 365 -16.14 -25.56 -12.61
C GLY A 365 -15.34 -25.79 -13.90
N THR A 366 -15.16 -27.05 -14.28
CA THR A 366 -14.48 -27.43 -15.53
C THR A 366 -15.28 -26.98 -16.75
N VAL A 367 -16.60 -27.21 -16.76
CA VAL A 367 -17.49 -26.75 -17.84
C VAL A 367 -17.46 -25.22 -17.96
N GLY A 368 -17.58 -24.50 -16.84
CA GLY A 368 -17.48 -23.05 -16.81
C GLY A 368 -16.14 -22.56 -17.38
N THR A 369 -15.03 -23.17 -16.98
CA THR A 369 -13.69 -22.82 -17.48
C THR A 369 -13.54 -23.07 -18.98
N VAL A 370 -13.99 -24.23 -19.47
CA VAL A 370 -13.94 -24.56 -20.91
C VAL A 370 -14.77 -23.58 -21.73
N LEU A 371 -15.98 -23.24 -21.26
CA LEU A 371 -16.81 -22.22 -21.92
C LEU A 371 -16.09 -20.86 -21.97
N LEU A 372 -15.48 -20.43 -20.86
CA LEU A 372 -14.73 -19.17 -20.84
C LEU A 372 -13.58 -19.18 -21.86
N LEU A 373 -12.82 -20.27 -21.94
CA LEU A 373 -11.75 -20.43 -22.93
C LEU A 373 -12.27 -20.42 -24.37
N VAL A 374 -13.41 -21.07 -24.65
CA VAL A 374 -14.06 -21.05 -25.96
C VAL A 374 -14.47 -19.62 -26.33
N SER A 375 -15.02 -18.85 -25.39
CA SER A 375 -15.36 -17.44 -25.63
C SER A 375 -14.14 -16.60 -25.97
N LEU A 376 -13.06 -16.74 -25.20
CA LEU A 376 -11.81 -16.00 -25.42
C LEU A 376 -11.16 -16.35 -26.75
N PHE A 377 -11.10 -17.65 -27.08
CA PHE A 377 -10.51 -18.10 -28.34
C PHE A 377 -11.35 -17.66 -29.54
N TRP A 378 -12.69 -17.72 -29.44
CA TRP A 378 -13.57 -17.21 -30.49
C TRP A 378 -13.39 -15.71 -30.69
N SER A 379 -13.35 -14.93 -29.62
CA SER A 379 -13.10 -13.48 -29.66
C SER A 379 -11.73 -13.19 -30.26
N GLY A 380 -10.68 -13.89 -29.81
CA GLY A 380 -9.32 -13.79 -30.31
C GLY A 380 -9.22 -14.04 -31.82
N ILE A 381 -9.82 -15.12 -32.32
CA ILE A 381 -9.85 -15.43 -33.76
C ILE A 381 -10.55 -14.31 -34.54
N ARG A 382 -11.67 -13.77 -34.03
CA ARG A 382 -12.37 -12.67 -34.72
C ARG A 382 -11.50 -11.43 -34.81
N VAL A 383 -10.91 -11.00 -33.69
CA VAL A 383 -10.06 -9.81 -33.62
C VAL A 383 -8.77 -9.99 -34.45
N LEU A 384 -8.27 -11.22 -34.57
CA LEU A 384 -7.15 -11.55 -35.45
C LEU A 384 -7.53 -11.47 -36.94
N LYS A 385 -8.71 -11.98 -37.31
CA LYS A 385 -9.18 -11.97 -38.71
C LYS A 385 -9.60 -10.57 -39.17
N ILE A 386 -10.20 -9.76 -38.30
CA ILE A 386 -10.70 -8.43 -38.65
C ILE A 386 -9.56 -7.42 -38.61
N LYS A 387 -9.18 -6.90 -39.79
CA LYS A 387 -8.16 -5.84 -39.96
C LYS A 387 -6.80 -6.16 -39.31
N ARG A 388 -6.54 -7.44 -39.01
CA ARG A 388 -5.37 -7.91 -38.22
C ARG A 388 -5.19 -7.12 -36.91
N THR A 389 -6.31 -6.75 -36.28
CA THR A 389 -6.31 -5.86 -35.12
C THR A 389 -5.51 -6.46 -33.97
N LEU A 390 -5.67 -7.77 -33.69
CA LEU A 390 -4.92 -8.44 -32.61
C LEU A 390 -3.40 -8.39 -32.85
N GLN A 391 -2.95 -8.56 -34.08
CA GLN A 391 -1.53 -8.48 -34.43
C GLN A 391 -0.98 -7.07 -34.20
N GLY A 392 -1.74 -6.05 -34.59
CA GLY A 392 -1.39 -4.65 -34.32
C GLY A 392 -1.31 -4.36 -32.83
N VAL A 393 -2.32 -4.79 -32.06
CA VAL A 393 -2.35 -4.61 -30.60
C VAL A 393 -1.17 -5.32 -29.92
N MET A 394 -0.87 -6.57 -30.30
CA MET A 394 0.27 -7.32 -29.74
C MET A 394 1.61 -6.66 -30.04
N LEU A 395 1.78 -6.13 -31.25
CA LEU A 395 3.02 -5.46 -31.65
C LEU A 395 3.20 -4.11 -30.94
N GLU A 396 2.13 -3.32 -30.77
CA GLU A 396 2.18 -2.07 -30.00
C GLU A 396 2.38 -2.34 -28.50
N THR A 397 1.73 -3.38 -27.96
CA THR A 397 1.93 -3.82 -26.57
C THR A 397 3.39 -4.23 -26.35
N ALA A 398 3.94 -5.10 -27.20
CA ALA A 398 5.32 -5.54 -27.09
C ALA A 398 6.30 -4.35 -27.17
N LYS A 399 6.13 -3.42 -28.12
CA LYS A 399 6.98 -2.23 -28.22
C LYS A 399 6.94 -1.36 -26.97
N THR A 400 5.73 -1.08 -26.48
CA THR A 400 5.55 -0.21 -25.29
C THR A 400 6.12 -0.88 -24.05
N THR A 401 5.83 -2.16 -23.85
CA THR A 401 6.38 -2.95 -22.74
C THR A 401 7.91 -3.05 -22.81
N SER A 402 8.49 -3.32 -23.98
CA SER A 402 9.95 -3.37 -24.14
C SER A 402 10.61 -2.02 -23.81
N LEU A 403 9.99 -0.90 -24.20
CA LEU A 403 10.49 0.42 -23.83
C LEU A 403 10.51 0.61 -22.31
N VAL A 404 9.38 0.34 -21.63
CA VAL A 404 9.25 0.45 -20.17
C VAL A 404 10.30 -0.41 -19.46
N PHE A 405 10.47 -1.65 -19.90
CA PHE A 405 11.38 -2.61 -19.29
C PHE A 405 12.86 -2.25 -19.48
N ILE A 406 13.25 -1.76 -20.65
CA ILE A 406 14.64 -1.31 -20.86
C ILE A 406 14.94 -0.07 -20.01
N ILE A 407 13.96 0.83 -19.82
CA ILE A 407 14.12 1.99 -18.93
C ILE A 407 14.29 1.54 -17.47
N LEU A 408 13.45 0.62 -16.98
CA LEU A 408 13.57 0.04 -15.64
C LEU A 408 14.96 -0.58 -15.42
N LEU A 409 15.45 -1.32 -16.41
CA LEU A 409 16.78 -1.92 -16.42
C LEU A 409 17.90 -0.85 -16.39
N GLY A 410 17.76 0.18 -17.22
CA GLY A 410 18.73 1.26 -17.34
C GLY A 410 18.87 2.08 -16.06
N ALA A 411 17.75 2.31 -15.38
CA ALA A 411 17.72 3.06 -14.13
C ALA A 411 18.36 2.30 -12.96
N ALA A 412 18.24 0.97 -12.89
CA ALA A 412 18.96 0.19 -11.88
C ALA A 412 20.50 0.37 -11.97
N MET A 413 21.03 0.43 -13.20
CA MET A 413 22.45 0.70 -13.44
C MET A 413 22.83 2.15 -13.10
N LEU A 414 21.95 3.11 -13.43
CA LEU A 414 22.16 4.51 -13.07
C LEU A 414 22.17 4.72 -11.55
N THR A 415 21.21 4.14 -10.82
CA THR A 415 21.15 4.24 -9.35
C THR A 415 22.39 3.61 -8.72
N ALA A 416 22.87 2.49 -9.25
CA ALA A 416 24.13 1.88 -8.81
C ALA A 416 25.32 2.83 -9.05
N ALA A 417 25.45 3.43 -10.24
CA ALA A 417 26.53 4.38 -10.52
C ALA A 417 26.42 5.67 -9.68
N PHE A 418 25.21 6.17 -9.46
CA PHE A 418 24.96 7.35 -8.64
C PHE A 418 25.38 7.12 -7.19
N ARG A 419 25.03 5.96 -6.61
CA ARG A 419 25.49 5.51 -5.28
C ARG A 419 27.00 5.29 -5.23
N ALA A 420 27.58 4.73 -6.28
CA ALA A 420 29.00 4.48 -6.38
C ALA A 420 29.87 5.73 -6.19
N PHE A 421 29.35 6.89 -6.61
CA PHE A 421 30.03 8.19 -6.48
C PHE A 421 29.51 9.06 -5.31
N GLY A 422 28.72 8.49 -4.39
CA GLY A 422 28.21 9.22 -3.21
C GLY A 422 27.08 10.21 -3.51
N GLY A 423 26.35 10.01 -4.63
CA GLY A 423 25.30 10.93 -5.04
C GLY A 423 24.09 10.95 -4.09
N GLU A 424 23.78 9.83 -3.44
CA GLU A 424 22.65 9.73 -2.50
C GLU A 424 22.90 10.54 -1.24
N GLU A 425 24.10 10.41 -0.66
CA GLU A 425 24.56 11.21 0.48
C GLU A 425 24.58 12.70 0.13
N LEU A 426 25.08 13.06 -1.05
CA LEU A 426 25.10 14.46 -1.50
C LEU A 426 23.71 15.08 -1.57
N VAL A 427 22.74 14.37 -2.16
CA VAL A 427 21.34 14.86 -2.25
C VAL A 427 20.70 14.92 -0.87
N ARG A 428 20.94 13.91 -0.03
CA ARG A 428 20.44 13.87 1.35
C ARG A 428 20.97 15.04 2.16
N ASP A 429 22.28 15.28 2.14
CA ASP A 429 22.89 16.35 2.91
C ASP A 429 22.46 17.72 2.41
N PHE A 430 22.34 17.90 1.09
CA PHE A 430 21.76 19.10 0.51
C PHE A 430 20.33 19.32 1.03
N LEU A 431 19.44 18.32 0.90
CA LEU A 431 18.04 18.45 1.31
C LEU A 431 17.89 18.71 2.82
N VAL A 432 18.68 18.04 3.66
CA VAL A 432 18.60 18.21 5.11
C VAL A 432 19.28 19.50 5.58
N SER A 433 20.21 20.08 4.80
CA SER A 433 20.81 21.38 5.12
C SER A 433 19.86 22.57 4.93
N LEU A 434 18.76 22.38 4.21
CA LEU A 434 17.84 23.46 3.88
C LEU A 434 17.04 23.92 5.10
N PRO A 435 16.94 25.23 5.34
CA PRO A 435 16.12 25.76 6.41
C PRO A 435 14.63 25.51 6.09
N GLY A 436 13.83 25.17 7.10
CA GLY A 436 12.36 25.04 6.97
C GLY A 436 11.79 23.62 6.95
N GLY A 437 12.58 22.62 7.35
CA GLY A 437 12.10 21.26 7.66
C GLY A 437 11.47 20.52 6.49
N PHE A 438 10.60 19.55 6.81
CA PHE A 438 9.93 18.68 5.83
C PHE A 438 9.28 19.45 4.67
N TRP A 439 8.48 20.50 4.96
CA TRP A 439 7.72 21.21 3.92
C TRP A 439 8.61 21.90 2.89
N THR A 440 9.78 22.38 3.31
CA THR A 440 10.75 22.99 2.40
C THR A 440 11.41 21.94 1.51
N GLN A 441 11.80 20.81 2.10
CA GLN A 441 12.33 19.65 1.35
C GLN A 441 11.30 19.14 0.35
N PHE A 442 10.06 18.95 0.79
CA PHE A 442 8.95 18.49 -0.03
C PHE A 442 8.71 19.44 -1.20
N LEU A 443 8.63 20.76 -0.96
CA LEU A 443 8.40 21.75 -2.02
C LEU A 443 9.54 21.77 -3.03
N ILE A 444 10.80 21.69 -2.58
CA ILE A 444 11.96 21.67 -3.47
C ILE A 444 12.00 20.39 -4.29
N VAL A 445 11.73 19.23 -3.68
CA VAL A 445 11.64 17.95 -4.41
C VAL A 445 10.51 17.98 -5.43
N MET A 446 9.33 18.50 -5.07
CA MET A 446 8.23 18.68 -6.01
C MET A 446 8.61 19.63 -7.15
N LEU A 447 9.29 20.74 -6.87
CA LEU A 447 9.77 21.67 -7.89
C LEU A 447 10.79 21.01 -8.83
N VAL A 448 11.74 20.22 -8.29
CA VAL A 448 12.72 19.49 -9.09
C VAL A 448 12.02 18.46 -9.99
N ILE A 449 11.11 17.66 -9.45
CA ILE A 449 10.31 16.69 -10.24
C ILE A 449 9.50 17.41 -11.32
N PHE A 450 8.91 18.55 -10.99
CA PHE A 450 8.15 19.37 -11.93
C PHE A 450 9.02 19.89 -13.08
N LEU A 451 10.22 20.40 -12.80
CA LEU A 451 11.14 20.88 -13.82
C LEU A 451 11.74 19.74 -14.66
N LEU A 452 12.04 18.60 -14.03
CA LEU A 452 12.56 17.42 -14.72
C LEU A 452 11.53 16.84 -15.69
N GLY A 453 10.24 16.89 -15.34
CA GLY A 453 9.16 16.40 -16.20
C GLY A 453 8.96 17.20 -17.49
N PHE A 454 9.71 18.29 -17.70
CA PHE A 454 9.78 18.99 -18.99
C PHE A 454 10.63 18.23 -20.01
N PHE A 455 11.60 17.44 -19.53
CA PHE A 455 12.59 16.77 -20.36
C PHE A 455 12.50 15.24 -20.28
N LEU A 456 12.05 14.74 -19.13
CA LEU A 456 11.96 13.31 -18.82
C LEU A 456 10.49 12.87 -18.83
N ASP A 457 10.23 11.69 -19.39
CA ASP A 457 8.92 11.05 -19.27
C ASP A 457 8.75 10.49 -17.84
N PHE A 458 7.54 10.06 -17.49
CA PHE A 458 7.20 9.75 -16.10
C PHE A 458 7.91 8.50 -15.61
N ILE A 459 8.18 7.56 -16.52
CA ILE A 459 8.86 6.31 -16.21
C ILE A 459 10.28 6.63 -15.73
N GLU A 460 10.96 7.56 -16.39
CA GLU A 460 12.32 7.97 -16.03
C GLU A 460 12.34 8.61 -14.66
N ILE A 461 11.44 9.56 -14.39
CA ILE A 461 11.37 10.22 -13.09
C ILE A 461 11.04 9.21 -11.99
N ALA A 462 10.06 8.32 -12.23
CA ALA A 462 9.66 7.32 -11.26
C ALA A 462 10.80 6.39 -10.89
N VAL A 463 11.67 6.01 -11.83
CA VAL A 463 12.72 5.01 -11.56
C VAL A 463 14.07 5.66 -11.24
N VAL A 464 14.32 6.90 -11.66
CA VAL A 464 15.58 7.61 -11.39
C VAL A 464 15.46 8.52 -10.17
N VAL A 465 14.44 9.37 -10.13
CA VAL A 465 14.35 10.45 -9.12
C VAL A 465 13.73 9.94 -7.83
N VAL A 466 12.64 9.16 -7.91
CA VAL A 466 11.90 8.71 -6.72
C VAL A 466 12.75 7.88 -5.76
N PRO A 467 13.57 6.90 -6.20
CA PRO A 467 14.42 6.15 -5.29
C PRO A 467 15.46 6.99 -4.56
N ILE A 468 15.83 8.15 -5.11
CA ILE A 468 16.78 9.08 -4.50
C ILE A 468 16.07 9.96 -3.46
N VAL A 469 14.93 10.55 -3.82
CA VAL A 469 14.28 11.58 -2.98
C VAL A 469 13.27 11.02 -1.99
N ALA A 470 12.58 9.93 -2.33
CA ALA A 470 11.49 9.39 -1.51
C ALA A 470 11.97 8.78 -0.18
N PRO A 471 13.10 8.03 -0.11
CA PRO A 471 13.58 7.52 1.18
C PRO A 471 13.87 8.66 2.17
N ILE A 472 14.39 9.78 1.68
CA ILE A 472 14.73 10.96 2.48
C ILE A 472 13.45 11.59 3.05
N LEU A 473 12.43 11.80 2.21
CA LEU A 473 11.16 12.40 2.62
C LEU A 473 10.34 11.48 3.54
N LEU A 474 10.34 10.18 3.29
CA LEU A 474 9.62 9.18 4.11
C LEU A 474 10.32 8.94 5.45
N ALA A 475 11.64 9.08 5.51
CA ALA A 475 12.39 8.89 6.75
C ALA A 475 12.10 9.99 7.78
N ASP A 476 11.72 11.20 7.35
CA ASP A 476 11.48 12.35 8.24
C ASP A 476 10.36 12.05 9.27
N PRO A 477 10.68 11.95 10.57
CA PRO A 477 9.72 11.66 11.63
C PRO A 477 8.72 12.80 11.90
N SER A 478 9.03 14.04 11.49
CA SER A 478 8.23 15.23 11.81
C SER A 478 6.92 15.27 11.04
N ALA A 479 6.96 14.93 9.76
CA ALA A 479 5.77 14.86 8.92
C ALA A 479 5.16 13.47 8.89
N ASN A 480 5.97 12.41 8.99
CA ASN A 480 5.52 11.01 9.02
C ASN A 480 4.48 10.67 7.93
N ILE A 481 4.79 11.08 6.70
CA ILE A 481 3.89 10.89 5.56
C ILE A 481 3.82 9.42 5.16
N THR A 482 2.72 9.03 4.52
CA THR A 482 2.57 7.69 3.94
C THR A 482 3.19 7.63 2.53
N ALA A 483 3.71 6.46 2.15
CA ALA A 483 4.17 6.22 0.78
C ALA A 483 3.05 6.45 -0.24
N VAL A 484 1.80 6.12 0.11
CA VAL A 484 0.61 6.37 -0.72
C VAL A 484 0.39 7.84 -1.01
N TRP A 485 0.42 8.68 0.02
CA TRP A 485 0.25 10.11 -0.14
C TRP A 485 1.38 10.69 -0.99
N LEU A 486 2.64 10.32 -0.73
CA LEU A 486 3.77 10.81 -1.52
C LEU A 486 3.66 10.40 -3.00
N GLY A 487 3.26 9.17 -3.29
CA GLY A 487 3.07 8.69 -4.66
C GLY A 487 1.98 9.42 -5.42
N VAL A 488 0.84 9.68 -4.79
CA VAL A 488 -0.25 10.48 -5.38
C VAL A 488 0.21 11.91 -5.65
N MET A 489 0.96 12.52 -4.72
CA MET A 489 1.51 13.87 -4.89
C MET A 489 2.50 13.94 -6.06
N ILE A 490 3.41 12.96 -6.16
CA ILE A 490 4.34 12.82 -7.29
C ILE A 490 3.55 12.68 -8.60
N GLY A 491 2.54 11.81 -8.64
CA GLY A 491 1.70 11.60 -9.82
C GLY A 491 0.98 12.86 -10.30
N LEU A 492 0.33 13.60 -9.39
CA LEU A 492 -0.33 14.88 -9.68
C LEU A 492 0.66 15.95 -10.17
N ASN A 493 1.84 16.01 -9.55
CA ASN A 493 2.88 16.96 -9.94
C ASN A 493 3.44 16.67 -11.34
N MET A 494 3.73 15.41 -11.63
CA MET A 494 4.20 14.97 -12.95
C MET A 494 3.14 15.23 -14.04
N GLN A 495 1.87 15.03 -13.71
CA GLN A 495 0.77 15.37 -14.60
C GLN A 495 0.75 16.85 -14.97
N THR A 496 1.04 17.71 -13.99
CA THR A 496 1.11 19.17 -14.17
C THR A 496 2.29 19.57 -15.04
N SER A 497 3.44 18.93 -14.83
CA SER A 497 4.62 19.13 -15.67
C SER A 497 4.34 18.82 -17.15
N PHE A 498 3.62 17.72 -17.43
CA PHE A 498 3.32 17.28 -18.80
C PHE A 498 2.41 18.24 -19.57
N LEU A 499 1.72 19.15 -18.87
CA LEU A 499 0.89 20.21 -19.44
C LEU A 499 1.58 21.56 -19.54
N THR A 500 2.72 21.78 -18.89
CA THR A 500 3.29 23.12 -18.73
C THR A 500 4.10 23.57 -19.96
N PRO A 501 3.74 24.69 -20.63
CA PRO A 501 4.52 25.23 -21.73
C PRO A 501 5.91 25.74 -21.28
N PRO A 502 6.93 25.75 -22.16
CA PRO A 502 6.88 25.37 -23.57
C PRO A 502 7.07 23.86 -23.81
N PHE A 503 7.42 23.09 -22.79
CA PHE A 503 7.96 21.73 -22.91
C PHE A 503 6.96 20.58 -22.67
N GLY A 504 5.73 20.87 -22.23
CA GLY A 504 4.75 19.83 -21.90
C GLY A 504 4.51 18.83 -23.04
N PHE A 505 4.86 17.55 -22.81
CA PHE A 505 4.74 16.47 -23.80
C PHE A 505 3.34 16.35 -24.39
N ALA A 506 2.30 16.50 -23.56
CA ALA A 506 0.92 16.46 -24.03
C ALA A 506 0.62 17.55 -25.06
N LEU A 507 1.24 18.73 -24.92
CA LEU A 507 1.07 19.83 -25.88
C LEU A 507 1.72 19.51 -27.22
N PHE A 508 2.89 18.86 -27.22
CA PHE A 508 3.57 18.43 -28.44
C PHE A 508 2.84 17.29 -29.14
N TYR A 509 2.34 16.32 -28.38
CA TYR A 509 1.51 15.24 -28.93
C TYR A 509 0.24 15.79 -29.57
N LEU A 510 -0.45 16.73 -28.90
CA LEU A 510 -1.61 17.38 -29.47
C LEU A 510 -1.24 18.21 -30.70
N ARG A 511 -0.13 18.96 -30.66
CA ARG A 511 0.35 19.74 -31.80
C ARG A 511 0.68 18.86 -33.01
N GLY A 512 1.20 17.65 -32.79
CA GLY A 512 1.51 16.68 -33.85
C GLY A 512 0.28 16.23 -34.66
N VAL A 513 -0.92 16.27 -34.06
CA VAL A 513 -2.17 15.89 -34.72
C VAL A 513 -3.11 17.07 -35.03
N ALA A 514 -2.86 18.23 -34.45
CA ALA A 514 -3.72 19.41 -34.63
C ALA A 514 -3.62 19.96 -36.07
N PRO A 515 -4.74 20.37 -36.68
CA PRO A 515 -4.74 20.96 -38.01
C PRO A 515 -4.03 22.32 -38.02
N ALA A 516 -3.48 22.71 -39.17
CA ALA A 516 -2.65 23.92 -39.31
C ALA A 516 -3.35 25.24 -38.91
N ILE A 517 -4.68 25.25 -38.84
CA ILE A 517 -5.47 26.39 -38.35
C ILE A 517 -5.23 26.67 -36.85
N VAL A 518 -4.83 25.66 -36.08
CA VAL A 518 -4.55 25.75 -34.65
C VAL A 518 -3.10 26.18 -34.44
N ARG A 519 -2.89 27.39 -33.93
CA ARG A 519 -1.55 27.90 -33.61
C ARG A 519 -1.06 27.35 -32.27
N THR A 520 0.23 27.08 -32.14
CA THR A 520 0.84 26.62 -30.87
C THR A 520 0.54 27.54 -29.70
N VAL A 521 0.52 28.86 -29.93
CA VAL A 521 0.15 29.86 -28.90
C VAL A 521 -1.27 29.67 -28.39
N GLN A 522 -2.20 29.18 -29.22
CA GLN A 522 -3.58 28.90 -28.79
C GLN A 522 -3.63 27.66 -27.89
N ILE A 523 -2.82 26.64 -28.20
CA ILE A 523 -2.66 25.45 -27.35
C ILE A 523 -2.11 25.87 -25.98
N TYR A 524 -1.05 26.69 -25.96
CA TYR A 524 -0.43 27.17 -24.73
C TYR A 524 -1.39 28.04 -23.90
N LYS A 525 -2.13 28.96 -24.52
CA LYS A 525 -3.15 29.75 -23.81
C LYS A 525 -4.30 28.88 -23.30
N GLY A 526 -4.63 27.82 -24.01
CA GLY A 526 -5.69 26.88 -23.68
C GLY A 526 -5.44 26.10 -22.40
N VAL A 527 -4.19 25.70 -22.15
CA VAL A 527 -3.83 24.82 -21.02
C VAL A 527 -3.62 25.56 -19.69
N ILE A 528 -3.32 26.87 -19.71
CA ILE A 528 -3.05 27.66 -18.49
C ILE A 528 -4.13 27.50 -17.41
N PRO A 529 -5.45 27.62 -17.71
CA PRO A 529 -6.47 27.42 -16.69
C PRO A 529 -6.45 26.02 -16.07
N PHE A 530 -6.16 24.98 -16.87
CA PHE A 530 -6.08 23.61 -16.38
C PHE A 530 -4.84 23.37 -15.50
N ILE A 531 -3.70 24.00 -15.81
CA ILE A 531 -2.51 23.99 -14.94
C ILE A 531 -2.84 24.63 -13.59
N LEU A 532 -3.52 25.77 -13.58
CA LEU A 532 -3.93 26.42 -12.32
C LEU A 532 -4.87 25.53 -11.50
N LEU A 533 -5.79 24.81 -12.16
CA LEU A 533 -6.66 23.83 -11.49
C LEU A 533 -5.89 22.63 -10.95
N GLN A 534 -4.86 22.16 -11.65
CA GLN A 534 -3.99 21.08 -11.15
C GLN A 534 -3.16 21.52 -9.95
N ILE A 535 -2.59 22.73 -9.99
CA ILE A 535 -1.88 23.30 -8.83
C ILE A 535 -2.85 23.45 -7.65
N ALA A 536 -4.08 23.92 -7.89
CA ALA A 536 -5.10 24.00 -6.85
C ALA A 536 -5.44 22.60 -6.29
N ALA A 537 -5.60 21.59 -7.14
CA ALA A 537 -5.83 20.21 -6.71
C ALA A 537 -4.65 19.66 -5.91
N LEU A 538 -3.41 19.92 -6.33
CA LEU A 538 -2.19 19.56 -5.61
C LEU A 538 -2.19 20.18 -4.21
N VAL A 539 -2.52 21.46 -4.08
CA VAL A 539 -2.61 22.14 -2.77
C VAL A 539 -3.73 21.57 -1.89
N ILE A 540 -4.90 21.26 -2.47
CA ILE A 540 -6.02 20.64 -1.74
C ILE A 540 -5.62 19.27 -1.20
N VAL A 541 -5.00 18.42 -2.03
CA VAL A 541 -4.57 17.08 -1.63
C VAL A 541 -3.40 17.15 -0.63
N ALA A 542 -2.51 18.14 -0.77
CA ALA A 542 -1.43 18.36 0.18
C ALA A 542 -1.93 18.75 1.57
N GLY A 543 -2.91 19.66 1.64
CA GLY A 543 -3.49 20.13 2.89
C GLY A 543 -4.48 19.15 3.54
N PHE A 544 -4.99 18.17 2.78
CA PHE A 544 -5.98 17.20 3.25
C PHE A 544 -5.57 15.75 2.96
N PRO A 545 -4.56 15.19 3.69
CA PRO A 545 -4.12 13.81 3.52
C PRO A 545 -5.21 12.73 3.55
N PRO A 546 -6.33 12.89 4.28
CA PRO A 546 -7.42 11.92 4.24
C PRO A 546 -8.02 11.68 2.86
N LEU A 547 -7.91 12.63 1.92
CA LEU A 547 -8.34 12.42 0.53
C LEU A 547 -7.60 11.24 -0.13
N VAL A 548 -6.37 10.97 0.29
CA VAL A 548 -5.54 9.89 -0.23
C VAL A 548 -5.59 8.67 0.68
N ASN A 549 -5.44 8.84 1.99
CA ASN A 549 -5.23 7.71 2.90
C ASN A 549 -6.52 7.02 3.37
N TYR A 550 -7.65 7.74 3.42
CA TYR A 550 -8.87 7.21 4.04
C TYR A 550 -9.43 5.99 3.28
N LEU A 551 -9.52 6.08 1.95
CA LEU A 551 -10.10 5.01 1.15
C LEU A 551 -9.26 3.71 1.19
N PRO A 552 -7.92 3.74 1.02
CA PRO A 552 -7.05 2.59 1.27
C PRO A 552 -7.23 2.00 2.67
N ASN A 553 -7.16 2.82 3.72
CA ASN A 553 -7.26 2.35 5.10
C ASN A 553 -8.62 1.71 5.38
N ARG A 554 -9.71 2.31 4.87
CA ARG A 554 -11.07 1.79 5.02
C ARG A 554 -11.22 0.42 4.39
N VAL A 555 -10.67 0.22 3.20
CA VAL A 555 -10.72 -1.07 2.51
C VAL A 555 -9.89 -2.11 3.26
N SER A 556 -8.68 -1.74 3.69
CA SER A 556 -7.78 -2.63 4.42
C SER A 556 -8.33 -3.08 5.77
N PHE A 557 -8.94 -2.18 6.55
CA PHE A 557 -9.48 -2.54 7.88
C PHE A 557 -10.85 -3.22 7.83
N LEU A 558 -11.56 -3.16 6.70
CA LEU A 558 -12.82 -3.87 6.50
C LEU A 558 -12.64 -5.23 5.78
N SER A 559 -11.43 -5.54 5.31
CA SER A 559 -11.17 -6.81 4.63
C SER A 559 -11.08 -7.98 5.61
N GLU A 560 -11.26 -9.20 5.10
CA GLU A 560 -11.05 -10.44 5.87
C GLU A 560 -9.57 -10.62 6.29
N THR A 561 -8.66 -9.89 5.64
CA THR A 561 -7.22 -9.86 5.94
C THR A 561 -6.82 -8.66 6.81
N SER A 562 -7.78 -7.99 7.46
CA SER A 562 -7.52 -6.85 8.32
C SER A 562 -6.50 -7.19 9.40
N PRO A 563 -5.55 -6.28 9.71
CA PRO A 563 -4.67 -6.47 10.85
C PRO A 563 -5.47 -6.62 12.15
N PRO A 564 -4.99 -7.46 13.09
CA PRO A 564 -5.66 -7.64 14.37
C PRO A 564 -5.61 -6.34 15.20
N PRO A 565 -6.62 -6.05 16.03
CA PRO A 565 -6.66 -4.89 16.93
C PRO A 565 -5.43 -4.75 17.83
N ARG A 566 -4.77 -5.86 18.17
CA ARG A 566 -3.52 -5.90 18.95
C ARG A 566 -2.29 -5.31 18.23
N ASN A 567 -2.39 -5.00 16.93
CA ASN A 567 -1.29 -4.46 16.15
C ASN A 567 -0.76 -3.14 16.77
N PRO A 568 0.56 -3.02 17.06
CA PRO A 568 1.15 -1.82 17.65
C PRO A 568 0.84 -0.52 16.89
N LYS A 569 0.74 -0.57 15.55
CA LYS A 569 0.46 0.61 14.72
C LYS A 569 -0.94 1.20 14.94
N LEU A 570 -1.89 0.40 15.45
CA LEU A 570 -3.27 0.81 15.67
C LEU A 570 -3.53 1.30 17.09
N GLN A 571 -2.63 1.04 18.04
CA GLN A 571 -2.91 1.22 19.47
C GLN A 571 -3.31 2.64 19.84
N ILE A 572 -2.64 3.65 19.30
CA ILE A 572 -2.96 5.04 19.61
C ILE A 572 -4.40 5.36 19.17
N CYS A 573 -4.78 4.98 17.94
CA CYS A 573 -6.14 5.21 17.43
C CYS A 573 -7.19 4.36 18.17
N LEU A 574 -6.84 3.15 18.56
CA LEU A 574 -7.71 2.26 19.31
C LEU A 574 -7.98 2.80 20.71
N GLU A 575 -6.97 3.36 21.38
CA GLU A 575 -7.13 4.04 22.67
C GLU A 575 -8.02 5.27 22.56
N ASP A 576 -7.86 6.09 21.52
CA ASP A 576 -8.71 7.26 21.26
C ASP A 576 -10.17 6.81 21.10
N TYR A 577 -10.41 5.75 20.31
CA TYR A 577 -11.73 5.14 20.13
C TYR A 577 -12.32 4.59 21.43
N ILE A 578 -11.54 3.84 22.22
CA ILE A 578 -11.98 3.28 23.51
C ILE A 578 -12.37 4.42 24.45
N SER A 579 -11.57 5.48 24.49
CA SER A 579 -11.83 6.65 25.34
C SER A 579 -13.14 7.34 24.98
N GLU A 580 -13.41 7.52 23.69
CA GLU A 580 -14.67 8.11 23.20
C GLU A 580 -15.88 7.22 23.54
N GLN A 581 -15.76 5.90 23.36
CA GLN A 581 -16.84 4.96 23.68
C GLN A 581 -17.12 4.88 25.19
N LEU A 582 -16.10 4.92 26.04
CA LEU A 582 -16.27 4.94 27.49
C LEU A 582 -16.88 6.25 27.99
N ALA A 583 -16.63 7.37 27.30
CA ALA A 583 -17.25 8.65 27.60
C ALA A 583 -18.73 8.73 27.18
N ALA A 584 -19.17 7.89 26.23
CA ALA A 584 -20.51 7.94 25.66
C ALA A 584 -21.62 7.37 26.58
N GLY A 585 -21.29 6.58 27.61
CA GLY A 585 -22.28 6.09 28.57
C GLY A 585 -21.74 5.13 29.63
N PRO A 586 -22.52 4.86 30.70
CA PRO A 586 -22.09 4.05 31.85
C PRO A 586 -22.15 2.53 31.61
N VAL A 587 -22.33 2.07 30.37
CA VAL A 587 -22.57 0.65 30.04
C VAL A 587 -21.50 -0.27 30.64
N VAL A 588 -20.22 0.13 30.52
CA VAL A 588 -19.09 -0.66 31.03
C VAL A 588 -19.04 -0.63 32.56
N THR A 589 -19.26 0.53 33.19
CA THR A 589 -19.25 0.65 34.65
C THR A 589 -20.42 -0.10 35.30
N ASP A 590 -21.60 -0.07 34.68
CA ASP A 590 -22.79 -0.79 35.13
C ASP A 590 -22.61 -2.31 34.98
N ALA A 591 -21.99 -2.75 33.88
CA ALA A 591 -21.65 -4.16 33.66
C ALA A 591 -20.63 -4.68 34.69
N ILE A 592 -19.60 -3.90 35.01
CA ILE A 592 -18.63 -4.22 36.07
C ILE A 592 -19.33 -4.33 37.43
N ALA A 593 -20.18 -3.36 37.78
CA ALA A 593 -20.93 -3.36 39.03
C ALA A 593 -21.86 -4.58 39.15
N THR A 594 -22.51 -4.97 38.04
CA THR A 594 -23.37 -6.16 37.98
C THR A 594 -22.54 -7.45 38.09
N ALA A 595 -21.40 -7.52 37.42
CA ALA A 595 -20.52 -8.70 37.44
C ALA A 595 -19.92 -8.96 38.84
N LYS A 596 -19.64 -7.90 39.61
CA LYS A 596 -19.19 -8.03 41.01
C LYS A 596 -20.20 -8.70 41.93
N ALA A 597 -21.49 -8.65 41.60
CA ALA A 597 -22.56 -9.25 42.39
C ALA A 597 -22.80 -10.73 42.06
N LEU A 598 -22.01 -11.33 41.16
CA LEU A 598 -22.17 -12.73 40.76
C LEU A 598 -21.75 -13.69 41.87
N ASP A 599 -22.56 -14.74 42.08
CA ASP A 599 -22.22 -15.83 42.98
C ASP A 599 -21.30 -16.83 42.28
N LEU A 600 -20.01 -16.76 42.59
CA LEU A 600 -18.97 -17.62 42.02
C LEU A 600 -18.68 -18.87 42.87
N SER A 601 -19.42 -19.11 43.95
CA SER A 601 -19.17 -20.22 44.89
C SER A 601 -19.28 -21.61 44.24
N VAL A 602 -20.01 -21.70 43.13
CA VAL A 602 -20.22 -22.92 42.32
C VAL A 602 -18.96 -23.28 41.51
N LEU A 603 -18.05 -22.34 41.26
CA LEU A 603 -16.82 -22.57 40.50
C LEU A 603 -15.67 -23.08 41.39
N PRO A 604 -14.77 -23.92 40.85
CA PRO A 604 -13.50 -24.21 41.49
C PRO A 604 -12.70 -22.93 41.78
N LYS A 605 -11.95 -22.90 42.90
CA LYS A 605 -11.17 -21.71 43.32
C LYS A 605 -10.30 -21.11 42.21
N ASP A 606 -9.66 -21.94 41.39
CA ASP A 606 -8.82 -21.50 40.28
C ASP A 606 -9.62 -20.68 39.24
N LEU A 607 -10.86 -21.10 38.92
CA LEU A 607 -11.72 -20.47 37.93
C LEU A 607 -12.49 -19.28 38.52
N ALA A 608 -12.95 -19.39 39.77
CA ALA A 608 -13.56 -18.28 40.50
C ALA A 608 -12.58 -17.10 40.62
N GLY A 609 -11.33 -17.38 41.02
CA GLY A 609 -10.25 -16.39 41.09
C GLY A 609 -9.98 -15.74 39.73
N GLY A 610 -10.00 -16.52 38.64
CA GLY A 610 -9.84 -15.96 37.29
C GLY A 610 -10.94 -14.95 36.89
N VAL A 611 -12.20 -15.20 37.28
CA VAL A 611 -13.30 -14.25 37.04
C VAL A 611 -13.17 -13.01 37.94
N GLU A 612 -12.87 -13.20 39.22
CA GLU A 612 -12.65 -12.10 40.18
C GLU A 612 -11.50 -11.18 39.75
N ASP A 613 -10.37 -11.77 39.35
CA ASP A 613 -9.19 -11.07 38.84
C ASP A 613 -9.53 -10.29 37.57
N GLY A 614 -10.32 -10.88 36.66
CA GLY A 614 -10.76 -10.22 35.44
C GLY A 614 -11.66 -9.01 35.71
N ILE A 615 -12.64 -9.15 36.62
CA ILE A 615 -13.53 -8.04 36.99
C ILE A 615 -12.75 -6.93 37.72
N ALA A 616 -11.81 -7.29 38.60
CA ALA A 616 -10.93 -6.33 39.26
C ALA A 616 -10.01 -5.62 38.26
N ALA A 617 -9.48 -6.35 37.26
CA ALA A 617 -8.67 -5.79 36.20
C ALA A 617 -9.44 -4.79 35.33
N ALA A 618 -10.76 -4.93 35.18
CA ALA A 618 -11.59 -3.97 34.45
C ALA A 618 -11.58 -2.58 35.11
N GLU A 619 -11.70 -2.52 36.45
CA GLU A 619 -11.60 -1.26 37.20
C GLU A 619 -10.19 -0.69 37.15
N GLN A 620 -9.18 -1.55 37.27
CA GLN A 620 -7.78 -1.15 37.10
C GLN A 620 -7.53 -0.58 35.71
N ALA A 621 -8.16 -1.14 34.67
CA ALA A 621 -8.05 -0.63 33.31
C ALA A 621 -8.66 0.77 33.19
N LEU A 622 -9.82 1.03 33.78
CA LEU A 622 -10.43 2.36 33.79
C LEU A 622 -9.55 3.39 34.51
N ALA A 623 -8.97 3.03 35.66
CA ALA A 623 -8.05 3.88 36.39
C ALA A 623 -6.75 4.12 35.59
N ALA A 624 -6.17 3.07 35.01
CA ALA A 624 -4.96 3.16 34.20
C ALA A 624 -5.18 3.95 32.90
N LEU A 625 -6.39 3.98 32.35
CA LEU A 625 -6.75 4.81 31.20
C LEU A 625 -6.72 6.30 31.56
N ASP A 626 -7.24 6.68 32.73
CA ASP A 626 -7.16 8.06 33.25
C ASP A 626 -5.71 8.47 33.52
N ASP A 627 -4.90 7.57 34.10
CA ASP A 627 -3.46 7.78 34.27
C ASP A 627 -2.74 7.95 32.91
N LEU A 628 -3.14 7.18 31.90
CA LEU A 628 -2.63 7.32 30.53
C LEU A 628 -3.01 8.67 29.92
N HIS A 629 -4.25 9.15 30.12
CA HIS A 629 -4.68 10.47 29.65
C HIS A 629 -3.88 11.59 30.32
N LYS A 630 -3.65 11.50 31.64
CA LYS A 630 -2.81 12.44 32.39
C LYS A 630 -1.36 12.43 31.88
N ALA A 631 -0.79 11.24 31.65
CA ALA A 631 0.56 11.11 31.11
C ALA A 631 0.69 11.70 29.70
N LYS A 632 -0.28 11.40 28.80
CA LYS A 632 -0.35 11.99 27.45
C LYS A 632 -0.45 13.52 27.51
N ALA A 633 -1.30 14.06 28.40
CA ALA A 633 -1.45 15.50 28.58
C ALA A 633 -0.16 16.16 29.10
N ALA A 634 0.56 15.50 30.02
CA ALA A 634 1.85 15.97 30.53
C ALA A 634 2.92 16.01 29.43
N VAL A 635 3.02 14.96 28.61
CA VAL A 635 3.92 14.92 27.44
C VAL A 635 3.58 16.03 26.45
N ALA A 636 2.29 16.21 26.11
CA ALA A 636 1.84 17.26 25.19
C ALA A 636 2.18 18.66 25.70
N ALA A 637 1.95 18.93 26.99
CA ALA A 637 2.28 20.22 27.60
C ALA A 637 3.80 20.50 27.65
N ALA A 638 4.62 19.47 27.88
CA ALA A 638 6.08 19.60 27.89
C ALA A 638 6.68 19.70 26.47
N ALA A 639 6.00 19.15 25.46
CA ALA A 639 6.49 19.08 24.09
C ALA A 639 6.72 20.46 23.46
N ASP A 640 5.88 21.45 23.76
CA ASP A 640 5.98 22.80 23.17
C ASP A 640 7.29 23.51 23.57
N GLY A 641 7.74 23.32 24.81
CA GLY A 641 9.02 23.85 25.31
C GLY A 641 10.24 23.01 24.90
N TYR A 642 10.06 21.69 24.84
CA TYR A 642 11.14 20.75 24.52
C TYR A 642 11.53 20.76 23.03
N ARG A 643 10.55 20.87 22.11
CA ARG A 643 10.77 20.78 20.66
C ARG A 643 11.84 21.77 20.13
N PRO A 644 11.78 23.09 20.42
CA PRO A 644 12.75 24.02 19.86
C PRO A 644 14.17 23.74 20.33
N GLN A 645 14.34 23.39 21.62
CA GLN A 645 15.64 23.03 22.19
C GLN A 645 16.18 21.75 21.57
N ARG A 646 15.34 20.70 21.46
CA ARG A 646 15.70 19.44 20.80
C ARG A 646 16.15 19.67 19.37
N VAL A 647 15.42 20.45 18.58
CA VAL A 647 15.78 20.74 17.19
C VAL A 647 17.15 21.45 17.10
N ALA A 648 17.41 22.41 17.97
CA ALA A 648 18.69 23.10 18.02
C ALA A 648 19.85 22.16 18.39
N VAL A 649 19.69 21.38 19.47
CA VAL A 649 20.73 20.45 19.93
C VAL A 649 20.96 19.32 18.93
N ARG A 650 19.90 18.71 18.38
CA ARG A 650 20.02 17.68 17.34
C ARG A 650 20.71 18.21 16.08
N ALA A 651 20.52 19.47 15.71
CA ALA A 651 21.24 20.08 14.59
C ALA A 651 22.74 20.18 14.88
N ILE A 652 23.13 20.58 16.10
CA ILE A 652 24.53 20.64 16.54
C ILE A 652 25.14 19.23 16.59
N GLU A 653 24.47 18.26 17.21
CA GLU A 653 24.91 16.86 17.28
C GLU A 653 25.06 16.22 15.89
N LYS A 654 24.17 16.58 14.95
CA LYS A 654 24.29 16.12 13.56
C LYS A 654 25.58 16.66 12.91
N GLN A 655 25.89 17.94 13.09
CA GLN A 655 27.12 18.55 12.57
C GLN A 655 28.36 17.95 13.23
N ALA A 656 28.35 17.81 14.56
CA ALA A 656 29.44 17.19 15.32
C ALA A 656 29.71 15.75 14.86
N ARG A 657 28.66 14.96 14.57
CA ARG A 657 28.79 13.60 14.01
C ARG A 657 29.36 13.57 12.60
N SER A 658 28.95 14.50 11.73
CA SER A 658 29.51 14.61 10.39
C SER A 658 31.01 14.90 10.44
N ILE A 659 31.42 15.82 11.33
CA ILE A 659 32.84 16.10 11.59
C ILE A 659 33.55 14.88 12.18
N GLN A 660 32.90 14.12 13.07
CA GLN A 660 33.47 12.90 13.63
C GLN A 660 33.72 11.83 12.56
N ALA A 661 32.77 11.63 11.64
CA ALA A 661 32.95 10.72 10.52
C ALA A 661 34.13 11.14 9.62
N GLU A 662 34.27 12.44 9.33
CA GLU A 662 35.43 12.97 8.59
C GLU A 662 36.74 12.73 9.37
N ILE A 663 36.75 12.92 10.69
CA ILE A 663 37.90 12.62 11.55
C ILE A 663 38.28 11.13 11.47
N ASP A 664 37.30 10.22 11.57
CA ASP A 664 37.52 8.78 11.58
C ASP A 664 38.06 8.29 10.22
N GLU A 665 37.51 8.82 9.13
CA GLU A 665 37.98 8.53 7.77
C GLU A 665 39.42 9.01 7.56
N LEU A 666 39.70 10.28 7.92
CA LEU A 666 41.04 10.85 7.80
C LEU A 666 42.05 10.13 8.69
N SER A 667 41.65 9.73 9.90
CA SER A 667 42.50 8.97 10.82
C SER A 667 42.83 7.59 10.26
N THR A 668 41.82 6.88 9.75
CA THR A 668 42.01 5.58 9.06
C THR A 668 42.94 5.71 7.85
N ARG A 669 42.85 6.82 7.12
CA ARG A 669 43.72 7.11 5.97
C ARG A 669 45.15 7.39 6.42
N ILE A 670 45.35 8.18 7.48
CA ILE A 670 46.67 8.46 8.08
C ILE A 670 47.35 7.15 8.52
N ASP A 671 46.62 6.24 9.15
CA ASP A 671 47.15 4.96 9.64
C ASP A 671 47.65 4.04 8.51
N ARG A 672 47.11 4.21 7.30
CA ARG A 672 47.48 3.44 6.11
C ARG A 672 48.56 4.12 5.26
N MET A 673 49.05 5.29 5.65
CA MET A 673 50.01 6.08 4.88
C MET A 673 51.42 6.01 5.50
N ASP A 674 52.42 5.84 4.63
CA ASP A 674 53.82 5.98 5.01
C ASP A 674 54.14 7.41 5.47
N GLU A 675 55.21 7.57 6.26
CA GLU A 675 55.64 8.86 6.77
C GLU A 675 55.99 9.85 5.64
N GLY A 676 55.46 11.07 5.72
CA GLY A 676 55.70 12.12 4.73
C GLY A 676 54.83 13.37 4.94
N ALA A 677 55.11 14.44 4.17
CA ALA A 677 54.45 15.75 4.31
C ALA A 677 52.91 15.70 4.19
N SER A 678 52.38 14.80 3.37
CA SER A 678 50.93 14.59 3.23
C SER A 678 50.30 14.03 4.51
N ARG A 679 51.03 13.20 5.27
CA ARG A 679 50.55 12.62 6.53
C ARG A 679 50.49 13.69 7.63
N GLU A 680 51.50 14.55 7.72
CA GLU A 680 51.51 15.68 8.66
C GLU A 680 50.38 16.68 8.39
N TRP A 681 50.13 17.00 7.12
CA TRP A 681 49.03 17.89 6.74
C TRP A 681 47.65 17.32 7.14
N LEU A 682 47.43 16.02 6.90
CA LEU A 682 46.20 15.34 7.30
C LEU A 682 46.04 15.32 8.83
N ALA A 683 47.13 15.09 9.58
CA ALA A 683 47.10 15.12 11.04
C ALA A 683 46.71 16.52 11.59
N VAL A 684 47.24 17.59 11.00
CA VAL A 684 46.84 18.97 11.36
C VAL A 684 45.37 19.22 11.03
N ARG A 685 44.87 18.71 9.90
CA ARG A 685 43.45 18.80 9.54
C ARG A 685 42.56 18.09 10.56
N VAL A 686 42.95 16.88 11.00
CA VAL A 686 42.23 16.13 12.04
C VAL A 686 42.17 16.91 13.35
N GLU A 687 43.27 17.50 13.80
CA GLU A 687 43.26 18.32 15.03
C GLU A 687 42.39 19.58 14.90
N ARG A 688 42.39 20.22 13.72
CA ARG A 688 41.47 21.34 13.45
C ARG A 688 40.00 20.91 13.53
N LEU A 689 39.67 19.77 12.92
CA LEU A 689 38.31 19.21 12.96
C LEU A 689 37.90 18.83 14.39
N LYS A 690 38.80 18.28 15.20
CA LYS A 690 38.54 18.02 16.63
C LYS A 690 38.22 19.30 17.39
N HIS A 691 38.96 20.39 17.14
CA HIS A 691 38.67 21.69 17.72
C HIS A 691 37.31 22.25 17.27
N GLU A 692 36.98 22.12 15.99
CA GLU A 692 35.69 22.54 15.43
C GLU A 692 34.53 21.75 16.07
N ARG A 693 34.68 20.43 16.21
CA ARG A 693 33.73 19.56 16.91
C ARG A 693 33.51 19.99 18.35
N ALA A 694 34.61 20.22 19.10
CA ALA A 694 34.53 20.67 20.49
C ALA A 694 33.87 22.04 20.62
N GLY A 695 34.09 22.95 19.66
CA GLY A 695 33.42 24.25 19.59
C GLY A 695 31.91 24.13 19.35
N LEU A 696 31.48 23.19 18.50
CA LEU A 696 30.05 22.90 18.30
C LEU A 696 29.41 22.28 19.54
N GLU A 697 30.06 21.29 20.16
CA GLU A 697 29.58 20.65 21.40
C GLU A 697 29.44 21.66 22.55
N ALA A 698 30.32 22.65 22.64
CA ALA A 698 30.21 23.74 23.61
C ALA A 698 29.01 24.68 23.36
N GLY A 699 28.40 24.64 22.17
CA GLY A 699 27.17 25.38 21.83
C GLY A 699 25.89 24.70 22.33
N ILE A 700 25.98 23.48 22.88
CA ILE A 700 24.84 22.79 23.50
C ILE A 700 24.50 23.49 24.83
N PRO A 701 23.23 23.85 25.09
CA PRO A 701 22.82 24.44 26.36
C PRO A 701 23.21 23.55 27.55
N ALA A 702 23.74 24.15 28.62
CA ALA A 702 24.22 23.40 29.79
C ALA A 702 23.11 22.66 30.54
N ASP A 703 21.87 23.14 30.42
CA ASP A 703 20.65 22.54 30.96
C ASP A 703 20.07 21.41 30.09
N TRP A 704 20.60 21.19 28.88
CA TRP A 704 20.06 20.19 27.95
C TRP A 704 19.95 18.78 28.54
N PRO A 705 20.96 18.22 29.24
CA PRO A 705 20.86 16.88 29.82
C PRO A 705 19.69 16.77 30.80
N GLU A 706 19.52 17.76 31.68
CA GLU A 706 18.42 17.78 32.65
C GLU A 706 17.05 17.88 31.97
N VAL A 707 16.93 18.74 30.96
CA VAL A 707 15.71 18.91 30.17
C VAL A 707 15.36 17.65 29.38
N HIS A 708 16.37 17.02 28.75
CA HIS A 708 16.21 15.78 27.99
C HIS A 708 15.78 14.62 28.89
N ASP A 709 16.46 14.42 30.02
CA ASP A 709 16.13 13.36 30.98
C ASP A 709 14.74 13.55 31.59
N ALA A 710 14.37 14.79 31.91
CA ALA A 710 13.03 15.12 32.40
C ALA A 710 11.94 14.79 31.37
N PHE A 711 12.16 15.10 30.08
CA PHE A 711 11.21 14.77 29.02
C PHE A 711 11.15 13.26 28.75
N THR A 712 12.29 12.58 28.73
CA THR A 712 12.37 11.12 28.56
C THR A 712 11.61 10.40 29.68
N ALA A 713 11.72 10.86 30.92
CA ALA A 713 10.93 10.31 32.04
C ALA A 713 9.41 10.45 31.84
N LEU A 714 8.93 11.52 31.18
CA LEU A 714 7.51 11.67 30.82
C LEU A 714 7.08 10.66 29.75
N ILE A 715 7.92 10.42 28.73
CA ILE A 715 7.65 9.41 27.69
C ILE A 715 7.65 8.00 28.29
N GLU A 716 8.60 7.69 29.18
CA GLU A 716 8.61 6.42 29.92
C GLU A 716 7.37 6.25 30.79
N ALA A 717 6.93 7.31 31.46
CA ALA A 717 5.70 7.31 32.26
C ALA A 717 4.46 7.05 31.37
N GLU A 718 4.37 7.68 30.20
CA GLU A 718 3.30 7.42 29.22
C GLU A 718 3.32 5.96 28.76
N ASN A 719 4.48 5.43 28.38
CA ASN A 719 4.63 4.05 27.94
C ASN A 719 4.27 3.05 29.06
N LYS A 720 4.64 3.35 30.31
CA LYS A 720 4.30 2.54 31.47
C LYS A 720 2.79 2.56 31.74
N ALA A 721 2.16 3.73 31.70
CA ALA A 721 0.71 3.87 31.86
C ALA A 721 -0.04 3.13 30.74
N ARG A 722 0.44 3.25 29.50
CA ARG A 722 -0.11 2.54 28.34
C ARG A 722 -0.03 1.03 28.51
N ASN A 723 1.13 0.51 28.90
CA ASN A 723 1.31 -0.92 29.17
C ASN A 723 0.46 -1.41 30.33
N ALA A 724 0.27 -0.60 31.38
CA ALA A 724 -0.60 -0.93 32.51
C ALA A 724 -2.07 -1.03 32.07
N PHE A 725 -2.56 -0.03 31.33
CA PHE A 725 -3.90 -0.04 30.73
C PHE A 725 -4.09 -1.26 29.84
N GLN A 726 -3.16 -1.50 28.91
CA GLN A 726 -3.20 -2.61 27.97
C GLN A 726 -3.29 -3.97 28.67
N ARG A 727 -2.44 -4.22 29.67
CA ARG A 727 -2.45 -5.47 30.44
C ARG A 727 -3.74 -5.64 31.24
N ALA A 728 -4.20 -4.58 31.90
CA ALA A 728 -5.43 -4.63 32.70
C ALA A 728 -6.66 -4.86 31.80
N ALA A 729 -6.74 -4.19 30.66
CA ALA A 729 -7.81 -4.35 29.69
C ALA A 729 -7.84 -5.75 29.05
N ASP A 730 -6.67 -6.28 28.66
CA ASP A 730 -6.56 -7.65 28.14
C ASP A 730 -7.00 -8.67 29.21
N THR A 731 -6.49 -8.54 30.43
CA THR A 731 -6.85 -9.42 31.57
C THR A 731 -8.35 -9.37 31.86
N ALA A 732 -8.95 -8.18 31.80
CA ALA A 732 -10.37 -7.97 32.09
C ALA A 732 -11.32 -8.75 31.15
N PHE A 733 -10.83 -9.08 29.95
CA PHE A 733 -11.59 -9.82 28.94
C PHE A 733 -11.12 -11.28 28.82
N GLU A 734 -9.81 -11.54 28.76
CA GLU A 734 -9.26 -12.89 28.54
C GLU A 734 -9.65 -13.84 29.67
N THR A 735 -9.47 -13.46 30.94
CA THR A 735 -9.68 -14.41 32.05
C THR A 735 -11.15 -14.82 32.21
N PRO A 736 -12.16 -13.92 32.13
CA PRO A 736 -13.56 -14.36 32.20
C PRO A 736 -13.99 -15.06 30.91
N ALA A 737 -13.40 -14.73 29.75
CA ALA A 737 -13.69 -15.41 28.48
C ALA A 737 -13.19 -16.87 28.48
N GLU A 738 -12.01 -17.13 29.05
CA GLU A 738 -11.50 -18.50 29.24
C GLU A 738 -12.43 -19.32 30.14
N VAL A 739 -12.87 -18.76 31.28
CA VAL A 739 -13.82 -19.43 32.19
C VAL A 739 -15.15 -19.69 31.48
N ARG A 740 -15.66 -18.71 30.73
CA ARG A 740 -16.87 -18.87 29.91
C ARG A 740 -16.71 -19.97 28.85
N ALA A 741 -15.55 -20.07 28.19
CA ALA A 741 -15.28 -21.12 27.21
C ALA A 741 -15.29 -22.53 27.85
N VAL A 742 -14.74 -22.65 29.07
CA VAL A 742 -14.80 -23.89 29.87
C VAL A 742 -16.24 -24.26 30.23
N LEU A 743 -17.09 -23.29 30.59
CA LEU A 743 -18.48 -23.57 30.94
C LEU A 743 -19.31 -24.00 29.72
N VAL A 744 -19.12 -23.34 28.58
CA VAL A 744 -19.83 -23.64 27.33
C VAL A 744 -19.42 -25.00 26.75
N SER A 745 -18.18 -25.44 26.98
CA SER A 745 -17.71 -26.76 26.55
C SER A 745 -18.31 -27.92 27.36
N GLY A 746 -19.20 -27.65 28.33
CA GLY A 746 -19.85 -28.65 29.17
C GLY A 746 -20.49 -29.80 28.40
N THR A 747 -21.21 -29.53 27.30
CA THR A 747 -21.83 -30.59 26.47
C THR A 747 -20.79 -31.47 25.76
N GLY A 748 -19.70 -30.87 25.27
CA GLY A 748 -18.56 -31.59 24.69
C GLY A 748 -17.79 -32.39 25.74
N PHE A 749 -17.71 -31.89 26.97
CA PHE A 749 -17.13 -32.60 28.11
C PHE A 749 -18.00 -33.78 28.52
N GLU A 750 -19.33 -33.64 28.53
CA GLU A 750 -20.26 -34.76 28.79
C GLU A 750 -20.12 -35.90 27.77
N ALA A 751 -19.88 -35.57 26.49
CA ALA A 751 -19.66 -36.55 25.44
C ALA A 751 -18.40 -37.42 25.65
N LEU A 752 -17.45 -37.00 26.51
CA LEU A 752 -16.27 -37.78 26.86
C LEU A 752 -16.56 -38.98 27.78
N ALA A 753 -17.77 -39.07 28.36
CA ALA A 753 -18.13 -40.16 29.29
C ALA A 753 -17.93 -41.56 28.69
N THR A 754 -18.45 -41.79 27.48
CA THR A 754 -18.38 -43.10 26.83
C THR A 754 -16.95 -43.47 26.42
N PRO A 755 -16.19 -42.61 25.71
CA PRO A 755 -14.79 -42.89 25.38
C PRO A 755 -13.89 -43.11 26.61
N LEU A 756 -14.11 -42.35 27.69
CA LEU A 756 -13.37 -42.52 28.96
C LEU A 756 -13.73 -43.83 29.68
N ALA A 757 -14.97 -44.32 29.57
CA ALA A 757 -15.35 -45.61 30.15
C ALA A 757 -14.79 -46.79 29.35
N GLU A 758 -14.83 -46.71 28.02
CA GLU A 758 -14.39 -47.78 27.11
C GLU A 758 -12.88 -48.02 27.17
N ILE A 759 -12.07 -46.96 27.34
CA ILE A 759 -10.61 -47.10 27.38
C ILE A 759 -10.11 -47.94 28.56
N GLY A 760 -10.85 -47.95 29.67
CA GLY A 760 -10.52 -48.78 30.84
C GLY A 760 -10.55 -50.27 30.52
N GLN A 761 -11.49 -50.70 29.67
CA GLN A 761 -11.53 -52.09 29.20
C GLN A 761 -10.36 -52.41 28.27
N VAL A 762 -9.97 -51.46 27.41
CA VAL A 762 -8.83 -51.61 26.50
C VAL A 762 -7.50 -51.75 27.27
N PHE A 763 -7.35 -51.10 28.43
CA PHE A 763 -6.18 -51.28 29.30
C PHE A 763 -6.12 -52.65 29.98
N ALA A 764 -7.28 -53.23 30.28
CA ALA A 764 -7.38 -54.54 30.94
C ALA A 764 -7.18 -55.72 29.98
N THR A 765 -7.62 -55.62 28.71
CA THR A 765 -7.71 -56.76 27.79
C THR A 765 -7.00 -56.59 26.45
N GLY A 766 -6.57 -55.36 26.10
CA GLY A 766 -6.00 -55.04 24.78
C GLY A 766 -4.52 -55.41 24.61
N SER A 767 -4.10 -55.61 23.35
CA SER A 767 -2.68 -55.74 23.01
C SER A 767 -1.93 -54.43 23.28
N GLY A 768 -0.63 -54.51 23.61
CA GLY A 768 0.15 -53.36 24.08
C GLY A 768 0.18 -52.17 23.11
N ASP A 769 0.23 -52.44 21.80
CA ASP A 769 0.26 -51.41 20.76
C ASP A 769 -1.13 -50.81 20.48
N GLU A 770 -2.20 -51.61 20.51
CA GLU A 770 -3.59 -51.12 20.36
C GLU A 770 -4.00 -50.22 21.52
N ALA A 771 -3.64 -50.57 22.76
CA ALA A 771 -3.92 -49.76 23.93
C ALA A 771 -3.18 -48.41 23.91
N LEU A 772 -1.96 -48.38 23.35
CA LEU A 772 -1.16 -47.16 23.20
C LEU A 772 -1.74 -46.20 22.16
N GLU A 773 -2.23 -46.70 21.02
CA GLU A 773 -2.89 -45.85 20.01
C GLU A 773 -4.28 -45.41 20.46
N ALA A 774 -5.05 -46.27 21.14
CA ALA A 774 -6.37 -45.91 21.66
C ALA A 774 -6.31 -44.79 22.72
N ILE A 775 -5.38 -44.86 23.69
CA ILE A 775 -5.23 -43.78 24.70
C ILE A 775 -4.71 -42.49 24.08
N LYS A 776 -3.90 -42.57 23.04
CA LYS A 776 -3.39 -41.41 22.30
C LYS A 776 -4.50 -40.72 21.50
N ALA A 777 -5.41 -41.48 20.89
CA ALA A 777 -6.62 -40.95 20.27
C ALA A 777 -7.55 -40.29 21.30
N LEU A 778 -7.72 -40.90 22.47
CA LEU A 778 -8.49 -40.31 23.58
C LEU A 778 -7.83 -39.05 24.14
N GLU A 779 -6.50 -39.01 24.31
CA GLU A 779 -5.75 -37.80 24.71
C GLU A 779 -5.98 -36.64 23.74
N ALA A 780 -6.11 -36.94 22.43
CA ALA A 780 -6.42 -35.94 21.41
C ALA A 780 -7.88 -35.45 21.55
N LEU A 781 -8.85 -36.36 21.69
CA LEU A 781 -10.26 -36.03 21.91
C LEU A 781 -10.47 -35.17 23.17
N VAL A 782 -9.92 -35.59 24.31
CA VAL A 782 -9.96 -34.84 25.57
C VAL A 782 -9.20 -33.53 25.44
N GLY A 783 -8.12 -33.51 24.67
CA GLY A 783 -7.33 -32.32 24.40
C GLY A 783 -8.03 -31.23 23.61
N ASN A 784 -9.11 -31.57 22.89
CA ASN A 784 -9.93 -30.63 22.13
C ASN A 784 -11.05 -29.98 22.98
N VAL A 785 -11.24 -30.42 24.23
CA VAL A 785 -12.28 -29.88 25.11
C VAL A 785 -11.67 -28.89 26.10
N GLU A 786 -12.16 -27.64 26.06
CA GLU A 786 -11.66 -26.57 26.93
C GLU A 786 -11.80 -26.90 28.43
N GLY A 787 -10.73 -26.66 29.17
CA GLY A 787 -10.64 -26.97 30.61
C GLY A 787 -10.45 -28.44 30.97
N ALA A 788 -10.35 -29.38 30.01
CA ALA A 788 -10.14 -30.80 30.28
C ALA A 788 -8.68 -31.20 30.58
N GLY A 789 -7.79 -30.22 30.79
CA GLY A 789 -6.35 -30.42 30.95
C GLY A 789 -5.97 -31.31 32.14
N LYS A 790 -6.69 -31.26 33.27
CA LYS A 790 -6.44 -32.13 34.43
C LYS A 790 -6.71 -33.60 34.10
N VAL A 791 -7.79 -33.91 33.38
CA VAL A 791 -8.13 -35.25 32.87
C VAL A 791 -7.09 -35.72 31.84
N LYS A 792 -6.74 -34.88 30.85
CA LYS A 792 -5.69 -35.16 29.86
C LYS A 792 -4.34 -35.48 30.51
N LYS A 793 -3.96 -34.74 31.55
CA LYS A 793 -2.70 -34.95 32.29
C LYS A 793 -2.66 -36.32 32.96
N LYS A 794 -3.78 -36.80 33.51
CA LYS A 794 -3.90 -38.13 34.10
C LYS A 794 -3.83 -39.22 33.04
N LEU A 795 -4.54 -39.06 31.91
CA LEU A 795 -4.43 -39.96 30.75
C LEU A 795 -3.01 -40.02 30.17
N SER A 796 -2.31 -38.88 30.07
CA SER A 796 -0.91 -38.84 29.62
C SER A 796 0.04 -39.60 30.53
N LYS A 797 -0.21 -39.57 31.85
CA LYS A 797 0.53 -40.39 32.80
C LYS A 797 0.18 -41.88 32.63
N ALA A 798 -1.09 -42.22 32.44
CA ALA A 798 -1.53 -43.60 32.19
C ALA A 798 -0.85 -44.17 30.92
N ARG A 799 -0.76 -43.39 29.84
CA ARG A 799 -0.05 -43.78 28.60
C ARG A 799 1.43 -44.06 28.85
N ARG A 800 2.09 -43.23 29.67
CA ARG A 800 3.50 -43.43 30.04
C ARG A 800 3.70 -44.69 30.88
N ALA A 801 2.76 -45.03 31.76
CA ALA A 801 2.78 -46.27 32.54
C ALA A 801 2.57 -47.50 31.64
N LEU A 802 1.62 -47.45 30.72
CA LEU A 802 1.40 -48.48 29.68
C LEU A 802 2.65 -48.73 28.83
N LYS A 803 3.35 -47.67 28.39
CA LYS A 803 4.60 -47.79 27.62
C LYS A 803 5.71 -48.53 28.39
N LYS A 804 5.69 -48.49 29.72
CA LYS A 804 6.65 -49.17 30.61
C LYS A 804 6.21 -50.59 31.00
N GLY A 805 5.04 -51.05 30.53
CA GLY A 805 4.44 -52.32 30.94
C GLY A 805 3.78 -52.30 32.33
N GLU A 806 3.66 -51.12 32.97
CA GLU A 806 3.06 -50.93 34.30
C GLU A 806 1.52 -50.84 34.18
N ARG A 807 0.83 -51.95 33.87
CA ARG A 807 -0.63 -51.98 33.61
C ARG A 807 -1.48 -51.58 34.82
N ASP A 808 -1.16 -52.07 36.01
CA ASP A 808 -1.93 -51.77 37.23
C ASP A 808 -1.92 -50.29 37.54
N LYS A 809 -0.77 -49.64 37.34
CA LYS A 809 -0.61 -48.20 37.52
C LYS A 809 -1.31 -47.38 36.44
N ALA A 810 -1.44 -47.92 35.23
CA ALA A 810 -2.21 -47.27 34.17
C ALA A 810 -3.71 -47.30 34.44
N LEU A 811 -4.22 -48.39 35.02
CA LEU A 811 -5.60 -48.51 35.51
C LEU A 811 -5.86 -47.54 36.68
N GLU A 812 -4.95 -47.47 37.67
CA GLU A 812 -5.06 -46.52 38.78
C GLU A 812 -5.12 -45.06 38.27
N LEU A 813 -4.28 -44.70 37.31
CA LEU A 813 -4.28 -43.36 36.69
C LEU A 813 -5.52 -43.09 35.81
N HIS A 814 -6.16 -44.13 35.28
CA HIS A 814 -7.43 -44.04 34.56
C HIS A 814 -8.60 -43.82 35.54
N ASP A 815 -8.63 -44.53 36.66
CA ASP A 815 -9.60 -44.32 37.73
C ASP A 815 -9.49 -42.91 38.32
N GLU A 816 -8.25 -42.43 38.53
CA GLU A 816 -8.00 -41.02 38.90
C GLU A 816 -8.52 -40.03 37.85
N ALA A 817 -8.41 -40.36 36.56
CA ALA A 817 -8.94 -39.54 35.47
C ALA A 817 -10.47 -39.53 35.46
N MET A 818 -11.12 -40.67 35.74
CA MET A 818 -12.58 -40.81 35.86
C MET A 818 -13.12 -40.07 37.08
N ALA A 819 -12.41 -40.10 38.21
CA ALA A 819 -12.76 -39.33 39.40
C ALA A 819 -12.68 -37.82 39.13
N GLU A 820 -11.61 -37.37 38.47
CA GLU A 820 -11.46 -35.97 38.06
C GLU A 820 -12.54 -35.55 37.04
N TYR A 821 -12.89 -36.43 36.10
CA TYR A 821 -13.98 -36.22 35.16
C TYR A 821 -15.33 -36.03 35.86
N ALA A 822 -15.68 -36.93 36.79
CA ALA A 822 -16.93 -36.86 37.54
C ALA A 822 -17.02 -35.59 38.40
N ALA A 823 -15.91 -35.22 39.06
CA ALA A 823 -15.81 -33.97 39.80
C ALA A 823 -16.01 -32.76 38.88
N GLN A 824 -15.41 -32.76 37.69
CA GLN A 824 -15.57 -31.66 36.73
C GLN A 824 -16.96 -31.56 36.14
N LYS A 825 -17.61 -32.70 35.87
CA LYS A 825 -18.98 -32.73 35.37
C LYS A 825 -19.95 -32.10 36.37
N ALA A 826 -19.83 -32.45 37.66
CA ALA A 826 -20.75 -31.99 38.70
C ALA A 826 -20.82 -30.46 38.78
N TRP A 827 -19.67 -29.78 38.92
CA TRP A 827 -19.66 -28.32 39.01
C TRP A 827 -19.97 -27.63 37.67
N ARG A 828 -19.62 -28.22 36.52
CA ARG A 828 -19.95 -27.66 35.19
C ARG A 828 -21.46 -27.61 34.94
N THR A 829 -22.21 -28.61 35.39
CA THR A 829 -23.68 -28.64 35.25
C THR A 829 -24.31 -27.50 36.05
N GLU A 830 -23.90 -27.30 37.30
CA GLU A 830 -24.41 -26.24 38.16
C GLU A 830 -23.95 -24.84 37.71
N ALA A 831 -22.69 -24.68 37.32
CA ALA A 831 -22.10 -23.42 36.89
C ALA A 831 -22.58 -22.95 35.49
N SER A 832 -23.29 -23.80 34.74
CA SER A 832 -23.88 -23.43 33.45
C SER A 832 -24.86 -22.24 33.56
N ALA A 833 -25.47 -22.02 34.73
CA ALA A 833 -26.33 -20.89 35.02
C ALA A 833 -25.59 -19.53 35.03
N LEU A 834 -24.25 -19.52 35.19
CA LEU A 834 -23.44 -18.30 35.18
C LEU A 834 -23.13 -17.79 33.76
N VAL A 835 -23.29 -18.64 32.73
CA VAL A 835 -22.93 -18.30 31.34
C VAL A 835 -23.65 -17.05 30.83
N PRO A 836 -24.97 -16.86 31.00
CA PRO A 836 -25.64 -15.65 30.51
C PRO A 836 -25.14 -14.36 31.16
N ALA A 837 -24.75 -14.42 32.43
CA ALA A 837 -24.23 -13.26 33.14
C ALA A 837 -22.79 -12.92 32.71
N LEU A 838 -21.95 -13.94 32.51
CA LEU A 838 -20.62 -13.78 31.94
C LEU A 838 -20.69 -13.26 30.49
N ASP A 839 -21.62 -13.76 29.68
CA ASP A 839 -21.85 -13.28 28.32
C ASP A 839 -22.28 -11.80 28.34
N ALA A 840 -23.19 -11.40 29.24
CA ALA A 840 -23.60 -10.00 29.38
C ALA A 840 -22.44 -9.07 29.76
N TYR A 841 -21.58 -9.49 30.69
CA TYR A 841 -20.37 -8.75 31.05
C TYR A 841 -19.40 -8.66 29.86
N LEU A 842 -19.05 -9.80 29.25
CA LEU A 842 -18.10 -9.87 28.14
C LEU A 842 -18.59 -9.07 26.93
N ASP A 843 -19.88 -9.14 26.58
CA ASP A 843 -20.45 -8.39 25.46
C ASP A 843 -20.43 -6.87 25.72
N ALA A 844 -20.64 -6.44 26.97
CA ALA A 844 -20.56 -5.02 27.35
C ALA A 844 -19.14 -4.45 27.25
N ILE A 845 -18.12 -5.22 27.65
CA ILE A 845 -16.72 -4.76 27.62
C ILE A 845 -16.00 -5.08 26.30
N ARG A 846 -16.52 -6.01 25.48
CA ARG A 846 -15.95 -6.41 24.18
C ARG A 846 -15.58 -5.22 23.28
N PRO A 847 -16.46 -4.23 23.03
CA PRO A 847 -16.13 -3.12 22.11
C PRO A 847 -15.07 -2.16 22.65
N THR A 848 -14.80 -2.16 23.97
CA THR A 848 -13.91 -1.23 24.67
C THR A 848 -12.70 -1.95 25.26
N LEU A 849 -12.77 -2.41 26.51
CA LEU A 849 -11.65 -3.05 27.21
C LEU A 849 -11.22 -4.37 26.54
N GLY A 850 -12.17 -5.12 25.97
CA GLY A 850 -11.90 -6.34 25.21
C GLY A 850 -11.46 -6.10 23.76
N ALA A 851 -11.36 -4.84 23.29
CA ALA A 851 -11.16 -4.55 21.87
C ALA A 851 -9.86 -5.13 21.30
N ARG A 852 -8.78 -5.14 22.09
CA ARG A 852 -7.44 -5.57 21.66
C ARG A 852 -7.31 -7.07 21.46
N VAL A 853 -8.08 -7.85 22.23
CA VAL A 853 -8.02 -9.32 22.28
C VAL A 853 -8.84 -9.96 21.16
N GLN A 854 -9.70 -9.20 20.49
CA GLN A 854 -10.51 -9.72 19.38
C GLN A 854 -9.64 -10.14 18.20
N ASP A 855 -10.05 -11.20 17.49
CA ASP A 855 -9.38 -11.65 16.27
C ASP A 855 -9.42 -10.61 15.15
N ARG A 856 -10.51 -9.83 15.09
CA ARG A 856 -10.76 -8.83 14.05
C ARG A 856 -11.39 -7.57 14.62
N LEU A 857 -11.19 -6.46 13.92
CA LEU A 857 -11.90 -5.22 14.20
C LEU A 857 -13.39 -5.39 13.89
N SER A 858 -14.26 -4.92 14.77
CA SER A 858 -15.66 -4.68 14.42
C SER A 858 -15.75 -3.61 13.32
N ARG A 859 -16.87 -3.57 12.58
CA ARG A 859 -17.06 -2.59 11.51
C ARG A 859 -16.86 -1.15 11.99
N ASP A 860 -17.35 -0.82 13.18
CA ASP A 860 -17.26 0.53 13.74
C ASP A 860 -15.83 0.87 14.17
N GLN A 861 -15.14 -0.08 14.82
CA GLN A 861 -13.71 0.06 15.12
C GLN A 861 -12.88 0.22 13.83
N ALA A 862 -13.14 -0.57 12.80
CA ALA A 862 -12.44 -0.48 11.51
C ALA A 862 -12.62 0.88 10.84
N LEU A 863 -13.85 1.44 10.85
CA LEU A 863 -14.12 2.77 10.30
C LEU A 863 -13.44 3.88 11.13
N ALA A 864 -13.44 3.75 12.47
CA ALA A 864 -12.73 4.67 13.35
C ALA A 864 -11.21 4.62 13.12
N MET A 865 -10.64 3.42 13.00
CA MET A 865 -9.22 3.23 12.70
C MET A 865 -8.89 3.85 11.33
N ALA A 866 -9.73 3.62 10.32
CA ALA A 866 -9.52 4.16 8.97
C ALA A 866 -9.49 5.69 8.95
N SER A 867 -10.39 6.33 9.70
CA SER A 867 -10.42 7.78 9.84
C SER A 867 -9.20 8.30 10.59
N CYS A 868 -8.89 7.68 11.73
CA CYS A 868 -7.81 8.12 12.61
C CYS A 868 -6.42 8.00 11.97
N THR A 869 -6.13 6.89 11.29
CA THR A 869 -4.83 6.64 10.63
C THR A 869 -4.69 7.36 9.28
N ALA A 870 -5.75 7.98 8.77
CA ALA A 870 -5.68 8.75 7.53
C ALA A 870 -4.91 10.07 7.69
N HIS A 871 -4.81 10.57 8.92
CA HIS A 871 -4.05 11.77 9.28
C HIS A 871 -2.59 11.44 9.55
N HIS A 872 -1.69 12.32 9.07
CA HIS A 872 -0.27 12.23 9.41
C HIS A 872 -0.06 12.67 10.87
N ARG A 873 0.83 11.99 11.59
CA ARG A 873 1.12 12.24 13.00
C ARG A 873 2.62 12.42 13.19
N ASP A 874 3.00 13.55 13.78
CA ASP A 874 4.38 13.83 14.12
C ASP A 874 4.88 12.89 15.21
N VAL A 875 5.87 12.07 14.89
CA VAL A 875 6.50 11.12 15.80
C VAL A 875 7.92 11.53 16.18
N SER A 876 8.35 12.73 15.78
CA SER A 876 9.72 13.19 15.92
C SER A 876 10.19 13.27 17.35
N LEU A 877 9.31 13.42 18.34
CA LEU A 877 9.70 13.43 19.76
C LEU A 877 10.37 12.13 20.23
N ASN A 878 10.20 11.03 19.48
CA ASN A 878 10.83 9.74 19.75
C ASN A 878 12.19 9.56 19.01
N PHE A 879 12.68 10.60 18.33
CA PHE A 879 13.93 10.66 17.57
C PHE A 879 14.71 11.96 17.95
#